data_AF-A0A2U2ZSM2-F1
#
_entry.id   AF-A0A2U2ZSM2-F1
#
_cell.length_a   1.000
_cell.length_b   1.000
_cell.length_c   1.000
_cell.angle_alpha   90.00
_cell.angle_beta   90.00
_cell.angle_gamma   90.00
#
_symmetry.space_group_name_H-M   'P 1'
#
loop_
_entity.id
_entity.type
_entity.pdbx_description
1 polymer ?
#
loop_
_entity_poly.entity_id
_entity_poly.type
_entity_poly.pdbx_seq_one_letter_code
_entity_poly.pdbx_strand_id
1 'polypeptide(L)'
;MRHIRLLATFTTGVALAAAAITPSFADQPTPPHSSAVAAMPPGAAAVHLITGDRVTVAKGPDGHQTAAIRPGTGRDDIVFHTFEQDGHLTVLPSDASALVSQGRLDQALFDVTALLAQGYDDAHTDALPLIVASPGGTAARTADRLSTFAEPDAPARELPSIDARSLRVAQADLTRFWTQLAPTGTKAKQAAVPHIWLDGRVHAVLDRSTAQIGAPTVWQTGAHGEGVKVAILDTGVDQTHPDLAGRVTKTANFSDSATTDDPYGHGTHVASIVGGSGAASAGTRKGVAPQADLLVGKVLGDNGSGSESQVIDGMEWAAAQGAKVVSMSLSSNQPSDGSDAMSQAVDELSRTTPTLFVIAAGNSGRDGVSTVGSPGAAESALTVGAVDRDDSLADFSSRGPRVGDGAVKPDVTAPGVGIVAARAAGTTEGDVVDQYYVAYSGTSMATPHVAGAAALVAQRHPDWTGRRLKDALVSTAHTVTGQQVTEQGGGRIDVPAAALGPITATGTLTPGPFQLGDPARTFDLTYTNTSDQALTLSLAPHLTDSAGRPAPADALRLAASVTVPAHGTTTVPLTADPARAGQGTYYGYIAATPADSAGPPVHTTLSLIVHGPVHRLTVRTYDEHGTRIPAQPLIWGPGGFVTYTDPEHGIAEVEEGTYQVSHSSVSTAEDGQELREVVLPEVKVTKDTTVTVDARKTVPVQIRTPRPAEQRGALSYQTYRELDGHALVQGTMFFDIAKRLYVSPTAPVHNGTFEFASRWQLVAPLLQARATGLPDPLDAYYMPASPLFSDHGTTLRAANAGDAASPQLSGLRGRLAVLTDNQGTGTDQALRQIAAAGAKGVLLVHFDDNPWTRWTPDGDRSPLPVVRVGATTGAKILSRIPHHTTELTFRGTARSPYLYDVLQVSRQQIPQHVVHTVTARDSAVLHTTYAGNGGSGWASEQRFARRPYQQTAWLQYNRYVPTGFTRTEYVSAGDTSWQHLVHHTTVYDPDLPLALGMRDTPRTYRAGTTAKETWQGAVVRPSIPAHTTDPTVRQGNVMRLRIPEFTDSQPGHWSRYLPDDGGGIGTSSTEASHDTVSATLYRDGTELTDLNTAWSDVEVPTDPANYRLELRTSRTSPDWHYASKTTTTWSFRSSPTDKPTALPLLQLDYAVPVDAHNTVTGKGYYGVIITARAQDQAPAPHHTKMRVEISYDDGRTWRTADISDRGQNSFRATLNRPHHSGATAYATVRVTAQDAAGHSIRQTVHRAWAVRG
;
A
#
# COMPACT_ATOMS: atom_id res chain seq x y z
N MET A 1 -17.14 30.56 49.02
CA MET A 1 -17.67 29.28 49.54
C MET A 1 -18.49 28.60 48.45
N ARG A 2 -19.03 27.40 48.72
CA ARG A 2 -19.82 26.55 47.81
C ARG A 2 -21.02 27.25 47.13
N HIS A 3 -21.13 27.02 45.81
CA HIS A 3 -22.33 26.61 45.04
C HIS A 3 -23.61 27.47 44.88
N ILE A 4 -24.29 27.16 43.76
CA ILE A 4 -25.74 26.81 43.60
C ILE A 4 -26.71 27.84 42.96
N ARG A 5 -27.14 27.50 41.71
CA ARG A 5 -28.49 27.62 41.08
C ARG A 5 -29.13 29.03 40.93
N LEU A 6 -30.14 29.30 40.07
CA LEU A 6 -30.98 28.49 39.15
C LEU A 6 -31.42 29.34 37.92
N LEU A 7 -32.11 28.72 36.96
CA LEU A 7 -32.85 29.32 35.82
C LEU A 7 -34.04 30.19 36.26
N ALA A 8 -34.47 31.13 35.39
CA ALA A 8 -35.86 31.22 34.91
C ALA A 8 -35.96 32.06 33.60
N THR A 9 -36.83 31.64 32.69
CA THR A 9 -37.24 32.36 31.45
C THR A 9 -38.50 33.20 31.66
N PHE A 10 -38.75 34.20 30.80
CA PHE A 10 -39.97 34.30 29.95
C PHE A 10 -39.86 35.45 28.92
N THR A 11 -40.90 35.70 28.11
CA THR A 11 -40.76 36.19 26.72
C THR A 11 -41.66 37.37 26.32
N THR A 12 -41.29 38.02 25.21
CA THR A 12 -42.15 38.67 24.18
C THR A 12 -43.04 39.89 24.52
N GLY A 13 -42.89 40.96 23.73
CA GLY A 13 -43.83 42.08 23.55
C GLY A 13 -43.38 43.00 22.41
N VAL A 14 -44.28 43.52 21.57
CA VAL A 14 -43.94 44.17 20.27
C VAL A 14 -44.73 45.46 20.04
N ALA A 15 -44.06 46.55 19.59
CA ALA A 15 -44.68 47.64 18.84
C ALA A 15 -43.69 48.51 18.02
N LEU A 16 -44.11 48.77 16.78
CA LEU A 16 -43.78 49.82 15.78
C LEU A 16 -43.43 51.23 16.36
N ALA A 17 -42.71 52.14 15.67
CA ALA A 17 -42.06 52.13 14.33
C ALA A 17 -41.13 53.36 14.08
N ALA A 18 -40.45 53.33 12.93
CA ALA A 18 -40.08 54.46 12.04
C ALA A 18 -38.64 55.01 11.99
N ALA A 19 -38.14 55.09 10.73
CA ALA A 19 -37.13 55.98 10.14
C ALA A 19 -35.61 55.71 10.33
N ALA A 20 -34.91 55.86 9.19
CA ALA A 20 -33.48 56.11 9.00
C ALA A 20 -32.46 55.14 9.67
N ILE A 21 -32.11 54.07 8.96
CA ILE A 21 -30.90 53.27 9.23
C ILE A 21 -30.05 53.19 7.95
N THR A 22 -28.84 53.77 7.99
CA THR A 22 -27.77 53.47 7.05
C THR A 22 -27.26 52.05 7.28
N PRO A 23 -26.86 51.28 6.25
CA PRO A 23 -26.37 49.92 6.43
C PRO A 23 -24.98 49.90 7.11
N SER A 24 -24.98 50.00 8.44
CA SER A 24 -23.89 49.48 9.25
C SER A 24 -23.90 47.97 9.10
N PHE A 25 -23.02 47.44 8.25
CA PHE A 25 -22.66 46.03 8.32
C PHE A 25 -21.99 45.80 9.67
N ALA A 26 -22.74 45.23 10.61
CA ALA A 26 -22.16 44.74 11.85
C ALA A 26 -21.25 43.55 11.52
N ASP A 27 -20.10 43.46 12.18
CA ASP A 27 -19.27 42.26 12.13
C ASP A 27 -20.07 41.07 12.65
N GLN A 28 -20.61 40.27 11.73
CA GLN A 28 -20.66 38.83 11.94
C GLN A 28 -19.20 38.39 12.02
N PRO A 29 -18.69 37.92 13.17
CA PRO A 29 -17.38 37.28 13.17
C PRO A 29 -17.47 36.09 12.23
N THR A 30 -16.71 36.12 11.13
CA THR A 30 -16.53 34.94 10.29
C THR A 30 -16.10 33.80 11.21
N PRO A 31 -16.75 32.62 11.15
CA PRO A 31 -16.23 31.46 11.86
C PRO A 31 -14.76 31.28 11.46
N PRO A 32 -13.85 30.99 12.39
CA PRO A 32 -12.50 30.62 12.00
C PRO A 32 -12.64 29.42 11.07
N HIS A 33 -12.20 29.57 9.81
CA HIS A 33 -12.24 28.49 8.83
C HIS A 33 -11.43 27.33 9.41
N SER A 34 -12.13 26.31 9.91
CA SER A 34 -11.49 25.15 10.51
C SER A 34 -10.57 24.53 9.47
N SER A 35 -9.36 24.16 9.89
CA SER A 35 -8.40 23.42 9.08
C SER A 35 -9.00 22.08 8.64
N ALA A 36 -9.71 22.10 7.52
CA ALA A 36 -10.29 20.92 6.92
C ALA A 36 -9.16 19.99 6.50
N VAL A 37 -9.17 18.76 7.02
CA VAL A 37 -8.25 17.72 6.58
C VAL A 37 -8.50 17.52 5.09
N ALA A 38 -7.44 17.59 4.27
CA ALA A 38 -7.55 17.30 2.85
C ALA A 38 -8.10 15.88 2.67
N ALA A 39 -9.26 15.77 2.00
CA ALA A 39 -9.85 14.49 1.67
C ALA A 39 -8.86 13.62 0.90
N MET A 40 -8.97 12.31 1.10
CA MET A 40 -8.02 11.36 0.53
C MET A 40 -8.22 11.22 -0.99
N PRO A 41 -7.27 10.60 -1.71
CA PRO A 41 -7.51 10.27 -3.10
C PRO A 41 -8.42 9.03 -3.25
N PRO A 42 -9.30 8.97 -4.27
CA PRO A 42 -10.17 7.82 -4.51
C PRO A 42 -9.38 6.58 -4.93
N GLY A 43 -9.50 5.49 -4.17
CA GLY A 43 -8.63 4.30 -4.34
C GLY A 43 -7.24 4.51 -3.74
N ALA A 44 -7.11 5.46 -2.82
CA ALA A 44 -6.04 5.53 -1.84
C ALA A 44 -6.59 5.27 -0.44
N ALA A 45 -5.74 4.72 0.42
CA ALA A 45 -6.01 4.50 1.82
C ALA A 45 -4.86 5.10 2.64
N ALA A 46 -5.13 5.49 3.89
CA ALA A 46 -4.16 6.20 4.73
C ALA A 46 -4.15 5.59 6.13
N VAL A 47 -2.96 5.29 6.65
CA VAL A 47 -2.76 4.68 7.97
C VAL A 47 -2.01 5.64 8.88
N HIS A 48 -2.31 5.57 10.17
CA HIS A 48 -1.52 6.21 11.22
C HIS A 48 -0.60 5.18 11.88
N LEU A 49 0.71 5.43 11.85
CA LEU A 49 1.73 4.62 12.49
C LEU A 49 1.72 4.85 14.02
N ILE A 50 2.31 3.92 14.80
CA ILE A 50 2.38 4.04 16.27
C ILE A 50 3.07 5.33 16.78
N THR A 51 3.87 5.97 15.94
CA THR A 51 4.52 7.28 16.19
C THR A 51 3.59 8.48 16.08
N GLY A 52 2.39 8.31 15.49
CA GLY A 52 1.47 9.37 15.09
C GLY A 52 1.70 9.91 13.68
N ASP A 53 2.76 9.47 12.98
CA ASP A 53 2.99 9.80 11.57
C ASP A 53 1.91 9.14 10.68
N ARG A 54 1.50 9.81 9.59
CA ARG A 54 0.44 9.33 8.68
C ARG A 54 1.02 8.99 7.31
N VAL A 55 0.80 7.77 6.83
CA VAL A 55 1.18 7.35 5.47
C VAL A 55 -0.07 7.27 4.60
N THR A 56 -0.02 7.70 3.34
CA THR A 56 -1.13 7.57 2.39
C THR A 56 -0.64 6.86 1.12
N VAL A 57 -1.32 5.80 0.70
CA VAL A 57 -0.97 4.99 -0.45
C VAL A 57 -2.12 4.97 -1.46
N ALA A 58 -1.85 5.38 -2.69
CA ALA A 58 -2.80 5.36 -3.81
C ALA A 58 -2.45 4.24 -4.80
N LYS A 59 -3.46 3.50 -5.28
CA LYS A 59 -3.26 2.45 -6.29
C LYS A 59 -3.63 2.93 -7.69
N GLY A 60 -2.73 2.66 -8.64
CA GLY A 60 -2.86 3.00 -10.04
C GLY A 60 -3.75 2.02 -10.83
N PRO A 61 -4.38 2.46 -11.94
CA PRO A 61 -5.10 1.59 -12.88
C PRO A 61 -4.22 0.54 -13.58
N ASP A 62 -2.90 0.73 -13.51
CA ASP A 62 -1.85 -0.19 -13.93
C ASP A 62 -1.43 -1.18 -12.82
N GLY A 63 -2.10 -1.18 -11.67
CA GLY A 63 -1.84 -2.06 -10.52
C GLY A 63 -0.72 -1.59 -9.60
N HIS A 64 0.18 -0.74 -10.08
CA HIS A 64 1.28 -0.14 -9.33
C HIS A 64 0.80 0.84 -8.25
N GLN A 65 1.62 1.09 -7.23
CA GLN A 65 1.27 1.95 -6.08
C GLN A 65 2.09 3.24 -6.04
N THR A 66 1.58 4.27 -5.36
CA THR A 66 2.29 5.52 -5.02
C THR A 66 2.08 5.85 -3.54
N ALA A 67 3.13 6.27 -2.83
CA ALA A 67 3.09 6.48 -1.38
C ALA A 67 3.51 7.90 -0.96
N ALA A 68 2.89 8.39 0.12
CA ALA A 68 3.07 9.69 0.74
C ALA A 68 3.28 9.56 2.25
N ILE A 69 4.06 10.44 2.88
CA ILE A 69 4.28 10.47 4.33
C ILE A 69 4.04 11.89 4.83
N ARG A 70 3.19 12.05 5.85
CA ARG A 70 3.03 13.30 6.60
C ARG A 70 3.46 13.05 8.06
N PRO A 71 4.48 13.76 8.58
CA PRO A 71 4.88 13.63 9.98
C PRO A 71 3.74 13.94 10.97
N GLY A 72 3.83 13.34 12.16
CA GLY A 72 3.00 13.70 13.31
C GLY A 72 3.39 15.07 13.87
N THR A 73 2.53 15.63 14.73
CA THR A 73 2.69 17.00 15.25
C THR A 73 4.03 17.18 15.99
N GLY A 74 4.92 18.03 15.47
CA GLY A 74 6.25 18.27 16.04
C GLY A 74 7.28 17.20 15.72
N ARG A 75 7.07 16.43 14.65
CA ARG A 75 7.99 15.41 14.11
C ARG A 75 8.58 15.82 12.76
N ASP A 76 8.49 17.10 12.42
CA ASP A 76 8.85 17.67 11.12
C ASP A 76 10.35 17.50 10.75
N ASP A 77 11.22 17.34 11.75
CA ASP A 77 12.65 17.06 11.60
C ASP A 77 13.01 15.54 11.51
N ILE A 78 12.02 14.64 11.56
CA ILE A 78 12.25 13.17 11.55
C ILE A 78 12.51 12.67 10.12
N VAL A 79 13.52 11.80 9.98
CA VAL A 79 13.84 11.10 8.73
C VAL A 79 13.05 9.81 8.65
N PHE A 80 12.51 9.49 7.48
CA PHE A 80 11.75 8.26 7.25
C PHE A 80 12.52 7.33 6.30
N HIS A 81 12.79 6.11 6.75
CA HIS A 81 13.32 5.05 5.90
C HIS A 81 12.14 4.35 5.22
N THR A 82 12.12 4.32 3.89
CA THR A 82 11.07 3.63 3.11
C THR A 82 11.70 2.48 2.32
N PHE A 83 11.08 1.30 2.36
CA PHE A 83 11.55 0.13 1.64
C PHE A 83 10.40 -0.80 1.19
N GLU A 84 10.69 -1.56 0.13
CA GLU A 84 9.88 -2.67 -0.42
C GLU A 84 10.75 -3.89 -0.26
N GLN A 85 10.27 -4.83 0.54
CA GLN A 85 10.77 -6.19 0.61
C GLN A 85 9.64 -7.08 0.10
N ASP A 86 9.92 -7.86 -0.95
CA ASP A 86 9.01 -8.87 -1.53
C ASP A 86 7.59 -8.37 -1.91
N GLY A 87 7.39 -7.05 -1.99
CA GLY A 87 6.12 -6.37 -2.33
C GLY A 87 5.46 -5.59 -1.18
N HIS A 88 5.98 -5.71 0.04
CA HIS A 88 5.46 -5.03 1.24
C HIS A 88 6.12 -3.67 1.46
N LEU A 89 5.31 -2.62 1.58
CA LEU A 89 5.76 -1.24 1.78
C LEU A 89 5.90 -0.95 3.28
N THR A 90 7.14 -0.86 3.77
CA THR A 90 7.41 -0.43 5.15
C THR A 90 7.86 1.04 5.19
N VAL A 91 7.33 1.80 6.16
CA VAL A 91 7.73 3.18 6.46
C VAL A 91 8.18 3.26 7.92
N LEU A 92 9.49 3.32 8.14
CA LEU A 92 10.12 3.28 9.46
C LEU A 92 10.74 4.65 9.83
N PRO A 93 10.18 5.38 10.80
CA PRO A 93 10.77 6.62 11.31
C PRO A 93 12.13 6.38 12.00
N SER A 94 13.09 7.29 11.81
CA SER A 94 14.46 7.14 12.29
C SER A 94 14.58 7.03 13.82
N ASP A 95 13.64 7.61 14.57
CA ASP A 95 13.57 7.50 16.02
C ASP A 95 12.88 6.21 16.52
N ALA A 96 12.15 5.51 15.66
CA ALA A 96 11.58 4.20 15.94
C ALA A 96 12.54 3.04 15.59
N SER A 97 13.43 3.25 14.61
CA SER A 97 14.31 2.20 14.06
C SER A 97 15.12 1.44 15.12
N ALA A 98 15.58 2.11 16.19
CA ALA A 98 16.35 1.47 17.25
C ALA A 98 15.52 0.59 18.18
N LEU A 99 14.20 0.82 18.30
CA LEU A 99 13.30 -0.01 19.11
C LEU A 99 12.84 -1.24 18.33
N VAL A 100 12.59 -1.09 17.02
CA VAL A 100 12.31 -2.22 16.11
C VAL A 100 13.52 -3.15 16.01
N SER A 101 14.74 -2.61 15.82
CA SER A 101 15.96 -3.43 15.77
C SER A 101 16.34 -4.10 17.10
N GLN A 102 15.70 -3.72 18.21
CA GLN A 102 15.84 -4.36 19.52
C GLN A 102 14.67 -5.32 19.83
N GLY A 103 13.79 -5.58 18.85
CA GLY A 103 12.57 -6.37 18.98
C GLY A 103 11.48 -5.73 19.86
N ARG A 104 11.72 -4.56 20.47
CA ARG A 104 10.81 -3.92 21.44
C ARG A 104 9.53 -3.40 20.79
N LEU A 105 9.59 -3.14 19.49
CA LEU A 105 8.44 -2.84 18.65
C LEU A 105 8.40 -3.81 17.49
N ASP A 106 7.23 -4.40 17.29
CA ASP A 106 6.87 -5.16 16.11
C ASP A 106 7.02 -4.32 14.83
N GLN A 107 7.53 -4.94 13.76
CA GLN A 107 7.69 -4.30 12.45
C GLN A 107 6.33 -4.10 11.75
N ALA A 108 5.30 -4.90 12.07
CA ALA A 108 3.96 -4.75 11.50
C ALA A 108 3.29 -3.41 11.86
N LEU A 109 3.75 -2.74 12.92
CA LEU A 109 3.37 -1.36 13.29
C LEU A 109 3.86 -0.30 12.28
N PHE A 110 4.68 -0.71 11.31
CA PHE A 110 5.33 0.11 10.28
C PHE A 110 5.16 -0.44 8.84
N ASP A 111 4.66 -1.67 8.67
CA ASP A 111 4.28 -2.22 7.36
C ASP A 111 2.92 -1.65 6.94
N VAL A 112 2.97 -0.72 5.99
CA VAL A 112 1.82 -0.01 5.44
C VAL A 112 1.00 -0.93 4.55
N THR A 113 1.60 -1.89 3.85
CA THR A 113 0.84 -2.90 3.07
C THR A 113 0.02 -3.77 4.03
N ALA A 114 0.60 -4.25 5.12
CA ALA A 114 -0.10 -5.08 6.10
C ALA A 114 -1.17 -4.31 6.90
N LEU A 115 -0.90 -3.05 7.30
CA LEU A 115 -1.90 -2.21 7.97
C LEU A 115 -3.11 -1.93 7.05
N LEU A 116 -2.87 -1.69 5.75
CA LEU A 116 -3.92 -1.50 4.75
C LEU A 116 -4.71 -2.79 4.48
N ALA A 117 -4.05 -3.93 4.33
CA ALA A 117 -4.71 -5.22 4.12
C ALA A 117 -5.62 -5.63 5.29
N GLN A 118 -5.33 -5.14 6.50
CA GLN A 118 -6.10 -5.40 7.72
C GLN A 118 -7.15 -4.31 8.03
N GLY A 119 -7.32 -3.31 7.15
CA GLY A 119 -8.26 -2.22 7.38
C GLY A 119 -7.93 -1.38 8.62
N TYR A 120 -6.65 -1.09 8.88
CA TYR A 120 -6.22 -0.11 9.88
C TYR A 120 -5.96 1.27 9.28
N ASP A 121 -6.59 1.55 8.15
CA ASP A 121 -6.69 2.88 7.56
C ASP A 121 -7.85 3.71 8.11
N ASP A 122 -7.77 5.02 7.88
CA ASP A 122 -8.68 6.05 8.38
C ASP A 122 -10.15 5.91 7.90
N ALA A 123 -10.45 5.05 6.92
CA ALA A 123 -11.83 4.74 6.53
C ALA A 123 -12.42 3.53 7.30
N HIS A 124 -11.57 2.73 7.97
CA HIS A 124 -11.95 1.46 8.62
C HIS A 124 -11.58 1.38 10.11
N THR A 125 -10.83 2.35 10.66
CA THR A 125 -10.59 2.53 12.10
C THR A 125 -10.27 3.98 12.47
N ASP A 126 -10.56 4.36 13.72
CA ASP A 126 -10.22 5.62 14.38
C ASP A 126 -9.12 5.47 15.45
N ALA A 127 -8.68 4.24 15.72
CA ALA A 127 -7.62 3.89 16.66
C ALA A 127 -6.74 2.76 16.13
N LEU A 128 -5.49 2.73 16.58
CA LEU A 128 -4.56 1.62 16.36
C LEU A 128 -4.70 0.63 17.54
N PRO A 129 -5.08 -0.64 17.31
CA PRO A 129 -5.09 -1.65 18.34
C PRO A 129 -3.67 -2.24 18.53
N LEU A 130 -3.28 -2.45 19.78
CA LEU A 130 -1.93 -2.82 20.20
C LEU A 130 -2.00 -3.89 21.29
N ILE A 131 -1.01 -4.80 21.31
CA ILE A 131 -0.75 -5.67 22.46
C ILE A 131 0.50 -5.14 23.17
N VAL A 132 0.43 -4.86 24.48
CA VAL A 132 1.54 -4.33 25.28
C VAL A 132 1.91 -5.31 26.38
N ALA A 133 3.17 -5.80 26.34
CA ALA A 133 3.71 -6.65 27.40
C ALA A 133 3.83 -5.87 28.72
N SER A 134 3.54 -6.54 29.83
CA SER A 134 3.62 -6.01 31.21
C SER A 134 4.72 -6.68 32.06
N PRO A 135 5.96 -6.84 31.57
CA PRO A 135 7.00 -7.58 32.28
C PRO A 135 7.42 -6.87 33.57
N GLY A 136 7.70 -7.67 34.61
CA GLY A 136 8.05 -7.20 35.94
C GLY A 136 9.27 -6.28 35.99
N GLY A 137 9.33 -5.45 37.04
CA GLY A 137 10.48 -4.58 37.33
C GLY A 137 10.29 -3.12 36.86
N THR A 138 11.23 -2.60 36.09
CA THR A 138 11.21 -1.20 35.62
C THR A 138 10.23 -0.95 34.46
N ALA A 139 10.04 -1.94 33.58
CA ALA A 139 9.21 -1.83 32.39
C ALA A 139 7.69 -1.81 32.69
N ALA A 140 7.23 -2.55 33.72
CA ALA A 140 5.85 -2.49 34.20
C ALA A 140 5.34 -1.06 34.41
N ARG A 141 6.13 -0.20 35.07
CA ARG A 141 5.79 1.23 35.30
C ARG A 141 5.76 2.09 34.04
N THR A 142 6.24 1.58 32.91
CA THR A 142 6.06 2.19 31.58
C THR A 142 4.76 1.66 30.96
N ALA A 143 4.55 0.34 30.95
CA ALA A 143 3.31 -0.28 30.46
C ALA A 143 2.05 0.28 31.16
N ASP A 144 2.10 0.46 32.49
CA ASP A 144 1.00 1.04 33.28
C ASP A 144 0.67 2.51 32.94
N ARG A 145 1.61 3.24 32.37
CA ARG A 145 1.38 4.61 31.84
C ARG A 145 0.85 4.57 30.43
N LEU A 146 1.36 3.66 29.60
CA LEU A 146 0.87 3.48 28.24
C LEU A 146 -0.59 3.00 28.25
N SER A 147 -0.99 2.17 29.21
CA SER A 147 -2.40 1.79 29.39
C SER A 147 -3.33 2.94 29.79
N THR A 148 -2.83 4.12 30.20
CA THR A 148 -3.70 5.30 30.40
C THR A 148 -4.08 6.00 29.09
N PHE A 149 -3.58 5.53 27.94
CA PHE A 149 -4.06 5.91 26.60
C PHE A 149 -5.07 4.91 26.01
N ALA A 150 -5.48 3.89 26.77
CA ALA A 150 -6.61 3.05 26.38
C ALA A 150 -7.87 3.90 26.22
N GLU A 151 -8.61 3.68 25.13
CA GLU A 151 -9.92 4.29 24.95
C GLU A 151 -10.85 3.90 26.13
N PRO A 152 -11.51 4.84 26.83
CA PRO A 152 -12.17 4.55 28.12
C PRO A 152 -13.27 3.48 28.09
N ASP A 153 -13.90 3.32 26.93
CA ASP A 153 -15.02 2.39 26.71
C ASP A 153 -14.60 1.16 25.85
N ALA A 154 -13.30 1.01 25.52
CA ALA A 154 -12.79 -0.14 24.78
C ALA A 154 -12.44 -1.32 25.71
N PRO A 155 -12.78 -2.57 25.35
CA PRO A 155 -12.46 -3.75 26.15
C PRO A 155 -10.97 -4.12 26.06
N ALA A 156 -10.15 -3.48 26.91
CA ALA A 156 -8.79 -3.94 27.19
C ALA A 156 -8.84 -5.32 27.88
N ARG A 157 -8.02 -6.27 27.43
CA ARG A 157 -7.94 -7.62 28.01
C ARG A 157 -6.56 -7.90 28.55
N GLU A 158 -6.49 -8.57 29.69
CA GLU A 158 -5.29 -9.28 30.09
C GLU A 158 -5.09 -10.52 29.19
N LEU A 159 -3.84 -10.84 28.87
CA LEU A 159 -3.39 -11.98 28.08
C LEU A 159 -2.41 -12.80 28.96
N PRO A 160 -2.91 -13.62 29.93
CA PRO A 160 -2.07 -14.18 30.99
C PRO A 160 -1.02 -15.20 30.52
N SER A 161 -1.20 -15.76 29.32
CA SER A 161 -0.26 -16.67 28.66
C SER A 161 1.04 -16.00 28.19
N ILE A 162 1.07 -14.67 28.07
CA ILE A 162 2.24 -13.88 27.64
C ILE A 162 2.52 -12.63 28.50
N ASP A 163 1.97 -12.56 29.72
CA ASP A 163 2.10 -11.41 30.63
C ASP A 163 1.79 -10.05 29.96
N ALA A 164 0.82 -10.01 29.04
CA ALA A 164 0.52 -8.84 28.21
C ALA A 164 -0.93 -8.34 28.36
N ARG A 165 -1.24 -7.15 27.82
CA ARG A 165 -2.59 -6.60 27.76
C ARG A 165 -2.89 -5.96 26.40
N SER A 166 -4.10 -6.13 25.88
CA SER A 166 -4.55 -5.42 24.67
C SER A 166 -4.99 -3.98 25.01
N LEU A 167 -4.71 -3.04 24.11
CA LEU A 167 -5.07 -1.62 24.20
C LEU A 167 -5.55 -1.13 22.83
N ARG A 168 -6.60 -0.31 22.78
CA ARG A 168 -6.83 0.59 21.62
C ARG A 168 -6.32 1.98 21.95
N VAL A 169 -5.54 2.57 21.04
CA VAL A 169 -5.02 3.94 21.18
C VAL A 169 -5.54 4.78 20.02
N ALA A 170 -6.43 5.73 20.33
CA ALA A 170 -7.04 6.64 19.35
C ALA A 170 -5.96 7.36 18.52
N GLN A 171 -6.19 7.54 17.20
CA GLN A 171 -5.20 8.11 16.28
C GLN A 171 -4.66 9.47 16.73
N ALA A 172 -5.52 10.33 17.29
CA ALA A 172 -5.17 11.64 17.82
C ALA A 172 -4.14 11.60 18.97
N ASP A 173 -4.02 10.45 19.66
CA ASP A 173 -3.17 10.26 20.83
C ASP A 173 -1.87 9.52 20.54
N LEU A 174 -1.68 8.94 19.35
CA LEU A 174 -0.46 8.19 18.99
C LEU A 174 0.83 9.02 19.13
N THR A 175 0.80 10.31 18.79
CA THR A 175 1.96 11.21 19.02
C THR A 175 2.25 11.41 20.52
N ARG A 176 1.21 11.41 21.36
CA ARG A 176 1.32 11.56 22.83
C ARG A 176 1.78 10.25 23.47
N PHE A 177 1.29 9.12 22.98
CA PHE A 177 1.72 7.76 23.32
C PHE A 177 3.21 7.58 23.00
N TRP A 178 3.63 7.88 21.78
CA TRP A 178 5.03 7.85 21.35
C TRP A 178 5.95 8.68 22.25
N THR A 179 5.53 9.89 22.60
CA THR A 179 6.29 10.79 23.50
C THR A 179 6.47 10.23 24.92
N GLN A 180 5.55 9.37 25.41
CA GLN A 180 5.73 8.65 26.67
C GLN A 180 6.55 7.35 26.52
N LEU A 181 6.44 6.69 25.37
CA LEU A 181 7.14 5.45 25.03
C LEU A 181 8.65 5.67 24.83
N ALA A 182 9.01 6.68 24.03
CA ALA A 182 10.37 7.00 23.59
C ALA A 182 10.80 8.43 24.00
N PRO A 183 10.91 8.74 25.31
CA PRO A 183 11.16 10.10 25.78
C PRO A 183 12.60 10.57 25.51
N THR A 184 12.75 11.70 24.83
CA THR A 184 14.04 12.26 24.41
C THR A 184 14.83 12.94 25.55
N GLY A 185 16.10 13.26 25.27
CA GLY A 185 16.99 14.02 26.17
C GLY A 185 17.44 13.24 27.42
N THR A 186 17.61 13.92 28.55
CA THR A 186 18.10 13.31 29.81
C THR A 186 17.18 12.25 30.41
N LYS A 187 15.93 12.15 29.95
CA LYS A 187 14.97 11.12 30.37
C LYS A 187 15.18 9.77 29.67
N ALA A 188 15.78 9.75 28.47
CA ALA A 188 16.00 8.53 27.69
C ALA A 188 16.78 7.45 28.46
N LYS A 189 17.79 7.87 29.25
CA LYS A 189 18.68 6.99 30.03
C LYS A 189 18.01 6.25 31.21
N GLN A 190 16.69 6.30 31.33
CA GLN A 190 15.92 5.64 32.40
C GLN A 190 14.65 4.93 31.91
N ALA A 191 14.35 4.95 30.61
CA ALA A 191 13.13 4.36 30.05
C ALA A 191 13.34 2.86 29.73
N ALA A 192 12.71 1.99 30.52
CA ALA A 192 12.54 0.59 30.14
C ALA A 192 11.24 0.46 29.32
N VAL A 193 11.38 0.30 28.00
CA VAL A 193 10.27 0.25 27.03
C VAL A 193 9.71 -1.19 26.98
N PRO A 194 8.40 -1.44 27.18
CA PRO A 194 7.83 -2.78 27.04
C PRO A 194 7.91 -3.29 25.60
N HIS A 195 7.61 -4.58 25.38
CA HIS A 195 7.33 -5.08 24.02
C HIS A 195 5.94 -4.63 23.59
N ILE A 196 5.78 -4.23 22.33
CA ILE A 196 4.49 -3.85 21.75
C ILE A 196 4.33 -4.47 20.35
N TRP A 197 3.18 -5.10 20.11
CA TRP A 197 2.78 -5.75 18.87
C TRP A 197 1.50 -5.14 18.27
N LEU A 198 1.26 -5.38 16.98
CA LEU A 198 -0.01 -5.09 16.31
C LEU A 198 -1.05 -6.20 16.60
N ASP A 199 -2.33 -5.81 16.69
CA ASP A 199 -3.52 -6.70 16.75
C ASP A 199 -4.24 -6.71 15.37
N GLY A 200 -4.89 -7.80 14.91
CA GLY A 200 -5.15 -8.08 13.47
C GLY A 200 -6.57 -8.59 13.03
N ARG A 201 -6.85 -8.72 11.71
CA ARG A 201 -8.18 -9.10 11.10
C ARG A 201 -8.15 -10.16 9.93
N VAL A 202 -9.22 -10.94 9.65
CA VAL A 202 -9.26 -12.09 8.67
C VAL A 202 -10.61 -12.33 7.89
N HIS A 203 -10.63 -12.97 6.67
CA HIS A 203 -11.79 -13.08 5.69
C HIS A 203 -11.85 -14.35 4.71
N ALA A 204 -12.94 -14.61 3.89
CA ALA A 204 -13.16 -15.84 3.01
C ALA A 204 -14.30 -15.90 1.86
N VAL A 205 -14.21 -16.58 0.64
CA VAL A 205 -15.32 -16.85 -0.46
C VAL A 205 -15.13 -17.97 -1.64
N LEU A 206 -16.03 -18.99 -2.03
CA LEU A 206 -16.11 -19.70 -3.42
C LEU A 206 -15.99 -21.28 -3.80
N ASP A 207 -16.99 -22.23 -3.61
CA ASP A 207 -17.12 -23.76 -3.48
C ASP A 207 -16.82 -24.95 -4.49
N ARG A 208 -16.41 -26.16 -3.95
CA ARG A 208 -17.10 -27.54 -3.93
C ARG A 208 -16.32 -28.75 -3.28
N SER A 209 -16.73 -29.34 -2.12
CA SER A 209 -15.79 -30.14 -1.26
C SER A 209 -15.99 -31.62 -0.81
N THR A 210 -16.99 -32.01 -0.01
CA THR A 210 -16.83 -33.18 0.93
C THR A 210 -16.56 -34.55 0.31
N ALA A 211 -16.87 -34.75 -0.97
CA ALA A 211 -16.50 -35.95 -1.72
C ALA A 211 -15.00 -36.03 -2.06
N GLN A 212 -14.31 -34.89 -2.18
CA GLN A 212 -12.89 -34.77 -2.56
C GLN A 212 -11.96 -35.45 -1.55
N ILE A 213 -12.30 -35.38 -0.25
CA ILE A 213 -11.55 -36.04 0.84
C ILE A 213 -11.96 -37.50 1.08
N GLY A 214 -12.90 -38.04 0.29
CA GLY A 214 -13.34 -39.43 0.40
C GLY A 214 -14.27 -39.78 1.57
N ALA A 215 -14.75 -38.79 2.35
CA ALA A 215 -15.64 -39.02 3.50
C ALA A 215 -16.87 -39.92 3.21
N PRO A 216 -17.55 -39.85 2.03
CA PRO A 216 -18.65 -40.75 1.70
C PRO A 216 -18.30 -42.25 1.68
N THR A 217 -17.02 -42.62 1.52
CA THR A 217 -16.57 -44.02 1.61
C THR A 217 -16.52 -44.51 3.05
N VAL A 218 -16.14 -43.64 4.00
CA VAL A 218 -16.16 -43.97 5.44
C VAL A 218 -17.60 -44.04 5.95
N TRP A 219 -18.48 -43.15 5.50
CA TRP A 219 -19.93 -43.20 5.78
C TRP A 219 -20.57 -44.54 5.38
N GLN A 220 -20.13 -45.19 4.31
CA GLN A 220 -20.64 -46.51 3.89
C GLN A 220 -20.30 -47.65 4.88
N THR A 221 -19.36 -47.43 5.81
CA THR A 221 -19.04 -48.37 6.90
C THR A 221 -19.93 -48.20 8.13
N GLY A 222 -20.85 -47.22 8.13
CA GLY A 222 -21.69 -46.87 9.27
C GLY A 222 -21.02 -45.95 10.30
N ALA A 223 -19.90 -45.31 9.93
CA ALA A 223 -19.23 -44.31 10.74
C ALA A 223 -19.58 -42.89 10.25
N HIS A 224 -20.25 -42.10 11.10
CA HIS A 224 -20.71 -40.74 10.82
C HIS A 224 -20.32 -39.72 11.91
N GLY A 225 -19.48 -40.11 12.88
CA GLY A 225 -19.01 -39.29 14.00
C GLY A 225 -19.69 -39.58 15.34
N GLU A 226 -20.60 -40.56 15.41
CA GLU A 226 -21.44 -40.84 16.60
C GLU A 226 -20.61 -40.97 17.88
N GLY A 227 -20.97 -40.18 18.91
CA GLY A 227 -20.33 -40.18 20.23
C GLY A 227 -18.99 -39.46 20.31
N VAL A 228 -18.52 -38.84 19.21
CA VAL A 228 -17.31 -38.00 19.21
C VAL A 228 -17.70 -36.54 19.39
N LYS A 229 -17.20 -35.92 20.46
CA LYS A 229 -17.33 -34.47 20.69
C LYS A 229 -16.35 -33.68 19.83
N VAL A 230 -16.86 -32.75 19.04
CA VAL A 230 -16.05 -31.74 18.32
C VAL A 230 -16.44 -30.35 18.83
N ALA A 231 -15.45 -29.59 19.30
CA ALA A 231 -15.63 -28.18 19.60
C ALA A 231 -15.32 -27.33 18.38
N ILE A 232 -16.08 -26.26 18.19
CA ILE A 232 -15.84 -25.21 17.20
C ILE A 232 -15.62 -23.91 17.98
N LEU A 233 -14.46 -23.27 17.77
CA LEU A 233 -14.11 -21.98 18.36
C LEU A 233 -14.13 -20.92 17.26
N ASP A 234 -15.21 -20.14 17.22
CA ASP A 234 -15.55 -19.26 16.08
C ASP A 234 -16.48 -18.11 16.53
N THR A 235 -17.35 -17.62 15.65
CA THR A 235 -18.25 -16.46 15.75
C THR A 235 -19.63 -16.74 16.36
N GLY A 236 -19.91 -17.99 16.75
CA GLY A 236 -21.17 -18.42 17.35
C GLY A 236 -21.82 -19.57 16.58
N VAL A 237 -23.12 -19.81 16.79
CA VAL A 237 -23.92 -20.71 15.94
C VAL A 237 -25.41 -20.37 15.90
N ASP A 238 -26.00 -20.33 14.70
CA ASP A 238 -27.44 -20.42 14.50
C ASP A 238 -27.93 -21.86 14.74
N GLN A 239 -28.39 -22.11 15.96
CA GLN A 239 -28.95 -23.41 16.38
C GLN A 239 -30.34 -23.68 15.79
N THR A 240 -30.97 -22.71 15.12
CA THR A 240 -32.28 -22.86 14.47
C THR A 240 -32.16 -23.31 13.01
N HIS A 241 -30.97 -23.20 12.42
CA HIS A 241 -30.69 -23.67 11.07
C HIS A 241 -30.98 -25.18 10.92
N PRO A 242 -31.73 -25.65 9.89
CA PRO A 242 -32.17 -27.04 9.82
C PRO A 242 -31.05 -28.09 9.83
N ASP A 243 -29.86 -27.74 9.35
CA ASP A 243 -28.71 -28.66 9.35
C ASP A 243 -28.05 -28.81 10.72
N LEU A 244 -28.26 -27.86 11.65
CA LEU A 244 -27.65 -27.80 12.98
C LEU A 244 -28.67 -27.98 14.13
N ALA A 245 -29.97 -27.92 13.83
CA ALA A 245 -31.04 -28.15 14.79
C ALA A 245 -30.87 -29.49 15.52
N GLY A 246 -30.66 -29.43 16.85
CA GLY A 246 -30.41 -30.59 17.70
C GLY A 246 -29.01 -31.23 17.56
N ARG A 247 -28.07 -30.57 16.87
CA ARG A 247 -26.67 -31.04 16.70
C ARG A 247 -25.69 -30.38 17.68
N VAL A 248 -26.01 -29.17 18.13
CA VAL A 248 -25.25 -28.42 19.15
C VAL A 248 -25.69 -28.90 20.54
N THR A 249 -24.74 -29.44 21.30
CA THR A 249 -24.96 -30.03 22.64
C THR A 249 -24.63 -29.06 23.78
N LYS A 250 -23.78 -28.07 23.53
CA LYS A 250 -23.46 -26.97 24.46
C LYS A 250 -22.90 -25.77 23.71
N THR A 251 -23.26 -24.56 24.14
CA THR A 251 -22.59 -23.32 23.75
C THR A 251 -21.90 -22.64 24.94
N ALA A 252 -20.94 -21.76 24.66
CA ALA A 252 -20.35 -20.80 25.59
C ALA A 252 -19.92 -19.54 24.83
N ASN A 253 -19.82 -18.40 25.52
CA ASN A 253 -19.38 -17.14 24.93
C ASN A 253 -18.16 -16.60 25.69
N PHE A 254 -17.13 -16.22 24.93
CA PHE A 254 -15.89 -15.58 25.35
C PHE A 254 -15.68 -14.24 24.61
N SER A 255 -16.47 -13.99 23.55
CA SER A 255 -16.57 -12.69 22.87
C SER A 255 -17.32 -11.65 23.72
N ASP A 256 -17.20 -10.37 23.38
CA ASP A 256 -17.94 -9.28 24.05
C ASP A 256 -19.44 -9.22 23.66
N SER A 257 -19.88 -10.09 22.74
CA SER A 257 -21.27 -10.16 22.29
C SER A 257 -22.24 -10.54 23.41
N ALA A 258 -23.51 -10.17 23.26
CA ALA A 258 -24.53 -10.44 24.27
C ALA A 258 -24.97 -11.92 24.35
N THR A 259 -24.77 -12.72 23.29
CA THR A 259 -25.25 -14.11 23.18
C THR A 259 -24.25 -15.00 22.43
N THR A 260 -24.53 -16.32 22.36
CA THR A 260 -23.78 -17.29 21.54
C THR A 260 -24.28 -17.41 20.10
N ASP A 261 -25.23 -16.57 19.71
CA ASP A 261 -25.81 -16.57 18.37
C ASP A 261 -24.80 -16.02 17.35
N ASP A 262 -25.05 -16.24 16.06
CA ASP A 262 -24.09 -15.94 14.99
C ASP A 262 -24.65 -14.97 13.94
N PRO A 263 -24.71 -13.67 14.23
CA PRO A 263 -25.13 -12.64 13.26
C PRO A 263 -24.05 -12.33 12.20
N TYR A 264 -22.86 -12.94 12.29
CA TYR A 264 -21.82 -12.86 11.26
C TYR A 264 -21.95 -14.01 10.24
N GLY A 265 -22.22 -15.23 10.73
CA GLY A 265 -22.61 -16.42 9.97
C GLY A 265 -21.48 -17.42 9.71
N HIS A 266 -20.25 -17.11 10.10
CA HIS A 266 -19.07 -17.94 9.82
C HIS A 266 -19.01 -19.19 10.73
N GLY A 267 -19.37 -19.07 12.01
CA GLY A 267 -19.34 -20.18 12.97
C GLY A 267 -20.42 -21.22 12.67
N THR A 268 -21.59 -20.77 12.22
CA THR A 268 -22.67 -21.60 11.67
C THR A 268 -22.19 -22.38 10.44
N HIS A 269 -21.51 -21.68 9.53
CA HIS A 269 -20.94 -22.28 8.33
C HIS A 269 -19.90 -23.35 8.70
N VAL A 270 -18.89 -23.01 9.48
CA VAL A 270 -17.83 -23.91 9.97
C VAL A 270 -18.40 -25.13 10.72
N ALA A 271 -19.34 -24.93 11.66
CA ALA A 271 -19.98 -26.00 12.40
C ALA A 271 -20.76 -26.97 11.50
N SER A 272 -21.38 -26.47 10.42
CA SER A 272 -22.09 -27.31 9.45
C SER A 272 -21.15 -28.09 8.52
N ILE A 273 -19.97 -27.57 8.19
CA ILE A 273 -18.93 -28.34 7.49
C ILE A 273 -18.47 -29.52 8.36
N VAL A 274 -18.30 -29.30 9.67
CA VAL A 274 -17.97 -30.39 10.62
C VAL A 274 -19.10 -31.41 10.70
N GLY A 275 -20.31 -31.00 11.08
CA GLY A 275 -21.35 -31.94 11.53
C GLY A 275 -22.78 -31.64 11.13
N GLY A 276 -22.99 -30.80 10.11
CA GLY A 276 -24.31 -30.47 9.56
C GLY A 276 -25.00 -31.67 8.91
N SER A 277 -26.28 -31.86 9.21
CA SER A 277 -27.06 -33.03 8.75
C SER A 277 -27.39 -33.01 7.24
N GLY A 278 -27.35 -31.82 6.62
CA GLY A 278 -27.80 -31.58 5.24
C GLY A 278 -29.33 -31.57 5.08
N ALA A 279 -30.12 -31.49 6.15
CA ALA A 279 -31.58 -31.50 6.11
C ALA A 279 -32.20 -30.45 5.16
N ALA A 280 -31.67 -29.22 5.14
CA ALA A 280 -32.14 -28.14 4.25
C ALA A 280 -31.83 -28.40 2.75
N SER A 281 -30.94 -29.34 2.43
CA SER A 281 -30.51 -29.70 1.07
C SER A 281 -30.82 -31.16 0.71
N ALA A 282 -31.78 -31.79 1.40
CA ALA A 282 -32.13 -33.20 1.25
C ALA A 282 -30.94 -34.18 1.36
N GLY A 283 -29.94 -33.81 2.18
CA GLY A 283 -28.72 -34.58 2.44
C GLY A 283 -27.57 -34.35 1.46
N THR A 284 -27.69 -33.41 0.50
CA THR A 284 -26.66 -33.15 -0.52
C THR A 284 -25.51 -32.27 -0.03
N ARG A 285 -25.76 -31.33 0.89
CA ARG A 285 -24.74 -30.49 1.56
C ARG A 285 -24.54 -30.96 3.01
N LYS A 286 -24.08 -32.21 3.15
CA LYS A 286 -23.86 -32.86 4.44
C LYS A 286 -22.42 -32.66 4.92
N GLY A 287 -22.24 -32.29 6.18
CA GLY A 287 -20.93 -32.14 6.83
C GLY A 287 -20.18 -33.47 6.95
N VAL A 288 -18.88 -33.40 7.25
CA VAL A 288 -17.96 -34.56 7.19
C VAL A 288 -18.26 -35.60 8.27
N ALA A 289 -18.59 -35.19 9.50
CA ALA A 289 -18.99 -36.03 10.62
C ALA A 289 -20.42 -35.69 11.09
N PRO A 290 -21.44 -36.03 10.28
CA PRO A 290 -22.81 -35.49 10.41
C PRO A 290 -23.59 -36.00 11.63
N GLN A 291 -23.00 -36.87 12.46
CA GLN A 291 -23.55 -37.32 13.75
C GLN A 291 -22.60 -37.09 14.96
N ALA A 292 -21.52 -36.30 14.80
CA ALA A 292 -20.68 -35.86 15.92
C ALA A 292 -21.42 -34.92 16.89
N ASP A 293 -21.07 -34.93 18.18
CA ASP A 293 -21.63 -34.01 19.17
C ASP A 293 -20.93 -32.65 19.08
N LEU A 294 -21.64 -31.61 18.67
CA LEU A 294 -21.03 -30.28 18.48
C LEU A 294 -21.04 -29.48 19.79
N LEU A 295 -19.92 -28.87 20.13
CA LEU A 295 -19.76 -27.86 21.17
C LEU A 295 -19.36 -26.55 20.48
N VAL A 296 -19.95 -25.40 20.81
CA VAL A 296 -19.59 -24.13 20.16
C VAL A 296 -19.18 -23.08 21.19
N GLY A 297 -17.91 -22.70 21.15
CA GLY A 297 -17.37 -21.56 21.87
C GLY A 297 -17.33 -20.33 20.95
N LYS A 298 -18.09 -19.29 21.28
CA LYS A 298 -18.00 -18.01 20.58
C LYS A 298 -16.79 -17.24 21.11
N VAL A 299 -15.66 -17.32 20.40
CA VAL A 299 -14.40 -16.62 20.73
C VAL A 299 -14.17 -15.38 19.86
N LEU A 300 -14.87 -15.32 18.72
CA LEU A 300 -14.95 -14.16 17.83
C LEU A 300 -16.33 -13.51 17.99
N GLY A 301 -16.40 -12.18 17.96
CA GLY A 301 -17.63 -11.40 18.14
C GLY A 301 -18.51 -11.30 16.89
N ASP A 302 -19.59 -10.52 16.99
CA ASP A 302 -20.58 -10.28 15.93
C ASP A 302 -20.02 -9.60 14.67
N ASN A 303 -18.77 -9.13 14.72
CA ASN A 303 -18.06 -8.49 13.61
C ASN A 303 -17.01 -9.42 12.93
N GLY A 304 -16.97 -10.71 13.29
CA GLY A 304 -16.01 -11.67 12.74
C GLY A 304 -14.63 -11.71 13.42
N SER A 305 -14.38 -10.89 14.45
CA SER A 305 -13.05 -10.73 15.08
C SER A 305 -13.07 -10.99 16.58
N GLY A 306 -11.93 -11.40 17.13
CA GLY A 306 -11.72 -11.64 18.56
C GLY A 306 -10.24 -11.79 18.86
N SER A 307 -9.83 -11.49 20.09
CA SER A 307 -8.42 -11.42 20.48
C SER A 307 -7.90 -12.73 21.11
N GLU A 308 -6.59 -12.90 21.13
CA GLU A 308 -5.90 -14.11 21.58
C GLU A 308 -6.39 -14.71 22.91
N SER A 309 -6.65 -13.92 23.97
CA SER A 309 -7.10 -14.47 25.24
C SER A 309 -8.51 -15.08 25.18
N GLN A 310 -9.42 -14.53 24.37
CA GLN A 310 -10.76 -15.09 24.17
C GLN A 310 -10.69 -16.44 23.46
N VAL A 311 -9.73 -16.57 22.55
CA VAL A 311 -9.43 -17.82 21.84
C VAL A 311 -8.85 -18.85 22.83
N ILE A 312 -7.91 -18.46 23.69
CA ILE A 312 -7.29 -19.33 24.71
C ILE A 312 -8.30 -19.79 25.77
N ASP A 313 -9.11 -18.89 26.33
CA ASP A 313 -10.22 -19.25 27.23
C ASP A 313 -11.17 -20.28 26.59
N GLY A 314 -11.43 -20.13 25.28
CA GLY A 314 -12.17 -21.09 24.47
C GLY A 314 -11.46 -22.44 24.31
N MET A 315 -10.13 -22.46 24.11
CA MET A 315 -9.33 -23.69 24.05
C MET A 315 -9.40 -24.47 25.37
N GLU A 316 -9.17 -23.79 26.49
CA GLU A 316 -9.22 -24.39 27.83
C GLU A 316 -10.62 -24.94 28.13
N TRP A 317 -11.67 -24.17 27.85
CA TRP A 317 -13.05 -24.60 28.01
C TRP A 317 -13.38 -25.85 27.17
N ALA A 318 -12.97 -25.88 25.91
CA ALA A 318 -13.25 -26.97 24.98
C ALA A 318 -12.57 -28.28 25.44
N ALA A 319 -11.30 -28.20 25.84
CA ALA A 319 -10.57 -29.31 26.43
C ALA A 319 -11.25 -29.78 27.75
N ALA A 320 -11.66 -28.84 28.62
CA ALA A 320 -12.38 -29.14 29.86
C ALA A 320 -13.79 -29.73 29.65
N GLN A 321 -14.44 -29.51 28.49
CA GLN A 321 -15.69 -30.20 28.12
C GLN A 321 -15.45 -31.64 27.64
N GLY A 322 -14.19 -32.06 27.49
CA GLY A 322 -13.81 -33.34 26.90
C GLY A 322 -14.06 -33.39 25.39
N ALA A 323 -13.81 -32.29 24.68
CA ALA A 323 -13.75 -32.32 23.22
C ALA A 323 -12.62 -33.27 22.77
N LYS A 324 -12.89 -34.17 21.81
CA LYS A 324 -11.87 -35.03 21.22
C LYS A 324 -11.07 -34.26 20.16
N VAL A 325 -11.77 -33.37 19.46
CA VAL A 325 -11.24 -32.50 18.40
C VAL A 325 -11.74 -31.07 18.66
N VAL A 326 -10.87 -30.07 18.47
CA VAL A 326 -11.21 -28.65 18.48
C VAL A 326 -10.89 -28.08 17.11
N SER A 327 -11.89 -27.50 16.44
CA SER A 327 -11.76 -26.83 15.14
C SER A 327 -11.62 -25.32 15.37
N MET A 328 -10.54 -24.74 14.85
CA MET A 328 -10.18 -23.34 15.05
C MET A 328 -9.95 -22.68 13.69
N SER A 329 -11.01 -22.15 13.13
CA SER A 329 -11.04 -21.57 11.77
C SER A 329 -10.50 -20.13 11.71
N LEU A 330 -9.48 -19.87 12.51
CA LEU A 330 -8.89 -18.57 12.79
C LEU A 330 -7.36 -18.68 12.81
N SER A 331 -6.67 -17.59 12.48
CA SER A 331 -5.22 -17.45 12.61
C SER A 331 -4.81 -15.96 12.64
N SER A 332 -3.62 -15.64 13.12
CA SER A 332 -3.00 -14.32 12.92
C SER A 332 -2.52 -14.15 11.47
N ASN A 333 -2.54 -12.92 10.94
CA ASN A 333 -1.92 -12.65 9.64
C ASN A 333 -0.40 -12.59 9.71
N GLN A 334 0.16 -12.28 10.88
CA GLN A 334 1.60 -12.23 11.10
C GLN A 334 2.19 -13.65 11.19
N PRO A 335 3.33 -13.92 10.53
CA PRO A 335 4.09 -15.15 10.71
C PRO A 335 4.45 -15.42 12.17
N SER A 336 4.42 -16.70 12.58
CA SER A 336 4.86 -17.12 13.92
C SER A 336 5.94 -18.22 13.85
N ASP A 337 6.84 -18.21 14.83
CA ASP A 337 7.81 -19.27 15.11
C ASP A 337 7.28 -20.35 16.08
N GLY A 338 6.05 -20.18 16.57
CA GLY A 338 5.40 -21.04 17.57
C GLY A 338 5.65 -20.64 19.02
N SER A 339 6.42 -19.57 19.28
CA SER A 339 6.68 -19.06 20.64
C SER A 339 5.57 -18.15 21.19
N ASP A 340 4.54 -17.86 20.40
CA ASP A 340 3.43 -16.97 20.76
C ASP A 340 2.42 -17.55 21.78
N ALA A 341 1.52 -16.69 22.25
CA ALA A 341 0.53 -16.97 23.29
C ALA A 341 -0.38 -18.18 22.99
N MET A 342 -0.96 -18.20 21.79
CA MET A 342 -1.94 -19.22 21.43
C MET A 342 -1.25 -20.52 21.03
N SER A 343 -0.05 -20.44 20.42
CA SER A 343 0.75 -21.62 20.09
C SER A 343 1.21 -22.37 21.35
N GLN A 344 1.73 -21.65 22.35
CA GLN A 344 2.08 -22.25 23.66
C GLN A 344 0.86 -22.88 24.35
N ALA A 345 -0.30 -22.24 24.29
CA ALA A 345 -1.55 -22.78 24.86
C ALA A 345 -1.98 -24.08 24.16
N VAL A 346 -1.90 -24.15 22.84
CA VAL A 346 -2.19 -25.39 22.08
C VAL A 346 -1.24 -26.51 22.45
N ASP A 347 0.07 -26.23 22.57
CA ASP A 347 1.05 -27.25 22.91
C ASP A 347 0.87 -27.77 24.35
N GLU A 348 0.62 -26.91 25.33
CA GLU A 348 0.35 -27.33 26.72
C GLU A 348 -0.98 -28.11 26.86
N LEU A 349 -2.05 -27.68 26.18
CA LEU A 349 -3.33 -28.39 26.19
C LEU A 349 -3.26 -29.73 25.44
N SER A 350 -2.49 -29.82 24.36
CA SER A 350 -2.23 -31.07 23.62
C SER A 350 -1.34 -32.04 24.41
N ARG A 351 -0.47 -31.51 25.29
CA ARG A 351 0.39 -32.29 26.19
C ARG A 351 -0.35 -32.82 27.41
N THR A 352 -1.34 -32.07 27.92
CA THR A 352 -2.05 -32.38 29.17
C THR A 352 -3.41 -33.07 28.98
N THR A 353 -4.00 -33.01 27.78
CA THR A 353 -5.32 -33.55 27.48
C THR A 353 -5.29 -34.46 26.24
N PRO A 354 -6.28 -35.36 26.02
CA PRO A 354 -6.30 -36.23 24.84
C PRO A 354 -6.79 -35.51 23.56
N THR A 355 -6.99 -34.21 23.62
CA THR A 355 -7.60 -33.35 22.60
C THR A 355 -6.68 -33.15 21.39
N LEU A 356 -7.25 -33.10 20.18
CA LEU A 356 -6.57 -32.62 18.97
C LEU A 356 -7.05 -31.22 18.60
N PHE A 357 -6.14 -30.26 18.48
CA PHE A 357 -6.44 -28.94 17.92
C PHE A 357 -6.16 -28.95 16.40
N VAL A 358 -7.17 -28.61 15.61
CA VAL A 358 -7.14 -28.53 14.15
C VAL A 358 -7.35 -27.07 13.77
N ILE A 359 -6.35 -26.46 13.14
CA ILE A 359 -6.20 -24.99 13.10
C ILE A 359 -5.92 -24.53 11.67
N ALA A 360 -6.50 -23.40 11.28
CA ALA A 360 -6.21 -22.75 10.01
C ALA A 360 -4.73 -22.34 9.90
N ALA A 361 -4.12 -22.51 8.72
CA ALA A 361 -2.75 -22.05 8.49
C ALA A 361 -2.61 -20.52 8.37
N GLY A 362 -3.73 -19.82 8.07
CA GLY A 362 -3.76 -18.41 7.68
C GLY A 362 -4.13 -18.23 6.19
N ASN A 363 -4.46 -16.99 5.82
CA ASN A 363 -4.83 -16.62 4.44
C ASN A 363 -3.82 -15.61 3.82
N SER A 364 -2.58 -15.58 4.33
CA SER A 364 -1.50 -14.67 3.91
C SER A 364 -0.57 -15.27 2.83
N GLY A 365 -0.97 -16.37 2.17
CA GLY A 365 -0.12 -17.11 1.22
C GLY A 365 0.33 -16.33 -0.03
N ARG A 366 -0.24 -15.15 -0.28
CA ARG A 366 0.18 -14.22 -1.35
C ARG A 366 1.41 -13.39 -0.99
N ASP A 367 1.71 -13.27 0.30
CA ASP A 367 2.77 -12.44 0.86
C ASP A 367 4.12 -13.18 0.80
N GLY A 368 4.10 -14.49 0.50
CA GLY A 368 5.28 -15.29 0.19
C GLY A 368 5.35 -16.61 0.96
N VAL A 369 6.59 -17.05 1.20
CA VAL A 369 6.93 -18.17 2.07
C VAL A 369 6.95 -17.73 3.54
N SER A 370 6.87 -18.68 4.47
CA SER A 370 6.88 -18.41 5.91
C SER A 370 5.75 -17.49 6.38
N THR A 371 4.54 -17.72 5.85
CA THR A 371 3.31 -16.95 6.08
C THR A 371 2.30 -17.65 7.00
N VAL A 372 2.69 -18.73 7.69
CA VAL A 372 1.85 -19.43 8.67
C VAL A 372 1.79 -18.67 9.98
N GLY A 373 0.56 -18.35 10.43
CA GLY A 373 0.31 -17.60 11.65
C GLY A 373 0.10 -18.47 12.90
N SER A 374 -0.03 -17.79 14.03
CA SER A 374 -0.56 -18.35 15.28
C SER A 374 -2.06 -18.70 15.13
N PRO A 375 -2.62 -19.70 15.84
CA PRO A 375 -1.94 -20.76 16.59
C PRO A 375 -1.43 -21.90 15.68
N GLY A 376 -1.55 -21.75 14.35
CA GLY A 376 -1.11 -22.75 13.36
C GLY A 376 0.39 -23.05 13.38
N ALA A 377 1.22 -22.20 14.00
CA ALA A 377 2.64 -22.44 14.20
C ALA A 377 2.95 -23.48 15.30
N ALA A 378 2.05 -23.78 16.23
CA ALA A 378 2.28 -24.72 17.33
C ALA A 378 2.72 -26.12 16.87
N GLU A 379 3.56 -26.80 17.65
CA GLU A 379 4.11 -28.12 17.31
C GLU A 379 3.00 -29.18 17.20
N SER A 380 2.08 -29.17 18.17
CA SER A 380 1.00 -30.14 18.33
C SER A 380 -0.23 -29.85 17.49
N ALA A 381 -0.42 -28.60 17.02
CA ALA A 381 -1.52 -28.24 16.12
C ALA A 381 -1.48 -29.11 14.85
N LEU A 382 -2.65 -29.60 14.41
CA LEU A 382 -2.82 -30.11 13.05
C LEU A 382 -3.21 -28.91 12.17
N THR A 383 -2.21 -28.31 11.55
CA THR A 383 -2.38 -27.04 10.81
C THR A 383 -2.80 -27.29 9.37
N VAL A 384 -3.81 -26.57 8.88
CA VAL A 384 -4.53 -26.90 7.65
C VAL A 384 -4.41 -25.79 6.59
N GLY A 385 -3.77 -26.13 5.47
CA GLY A 385 -3.78 -25.33 4.24
C GLY A 385 -5.01 -25.56 3.36
N ALA A 386 -5.25 -24.67 2.40
CA ALA A 386 -6.40 -24.70 1.51
C ALA A 386 -6.03 -25.14 0.09
N VAL A 387 -6.75 -26.11 -0.46
CA VAL A 387 -6.78 -26.42 -1.91
C VAL A 387 -8.15 -26.12 -2.51
N ASP A 388 -8.20 -25.95 -3.83
CA ASP A 388 -9.43 -25.97 -4.62
C ASP A 388 -9.91 -27.38 -4.96
N ARG A 389 -11.04 -27.47 -5.67
CA ARG A 389 -11.68 -28.71 -6.11
C ARG A 389 -10.81 -29.60 -7.01
N ASP A 390 -9.81 -29.01 -7.67
CA ASP A 390 -8.91 -29.62 -8.65
C ASP A 390 -7.53 -29.92 -7.99
N ASP A 391 -7.53 -30.02 -6.65
CA ASP A 391 -6.39 -30.22 -5.74
C ASP A 391 -5.28 -29.14 -5.82
N SER A 392 -5.56 -28.00 -6.47
CA SER A 392 -4.58 -26.91 -6.60
C SER A 392 -4.54 -26.06 -5.32
N LEU A 393 -3.34 -25.75 -4.81
CA LEU A 393 -3.17 -24.89 -3.64
C LEU A 393 -3.82 -23.52 -3.89
N ALA A 394 -4.65 -23.07 -2.95
CA ALA A 394 -5.23 -21.73 -2.99
C ALA A 394 -4.11 -20.68 -2.92
N ASP A 395 -4.21 -19.62 -3.73
CA ASP A 395 -3.17 -18.59 -3.79
C ASP A 395 -3.01 -17.82 -2.46
N PHE A 396 -4.10 -17.72 -1.70
CA PHE A 396 -4.14 -17.19 -0.34
C PHE A 396 -3.68 -18.18 0.75
N SER A 397 -3.56 -19.49 0.49
CA SER A 397 -3.24 -20.45 1.57
C SER A 397 -1.86 -20.15 2.16
N SER A 398 -1.79 -19.78 3.43
CA SER A 398 -0.51 -19.54 4.12
C SER A 398 0.44 -20.73 3.99
N ARG A 399 1.70 -20.42 3.73
CA ARG A 399 2.79 -21.35 3.37
C ARG A 399 3.85 -21.35 4.45
N GLY A 400 4.42 -22.49 4.77
CA GLY A 400 5.63 -22.56 5.58
C GLY A 400 6.89 -22.12 4.80
N PRO A 401 8.08 -22.42 5.35
CA PRO A 401 8.29 -23.12 6.63
C PRO A 401 7.87 -22.27 7.85
N ARG A 402 7.81 -22.87 9.05
CA ARG A 402 7.65 -22.12 10.30
C ARG A 402 8.83 -21.16 10.49
N VAL A 403 8.58 -19.97 11.02
CA VAL A 403 9.64 -18.98 11.28
C VAL A 403 10.60 -19.51 12.36
N GLY A 404 11.85 -19.06 12.36
CA GLY A 404 12.85 -19.41 13.38
C GLY A 404 13.45 -20.81 13.22
N ASP A 405 12.65 -21.86 13.39
CA ASP A 405 13.13 -23.26 13.40
C ASP A 405 13.01 -23.99 12.05
N GLY A 406 12.21 -23.45 11.13
CA GLY A 406 11.99 -24.01 9.81
C GLY A 406 11.27 -25.37 9.79
N ALA A 407 10.39 -25.64 10.75
CA ALA A 407 9.51 -26.81 10.68
C ALA A 407 8.56 -26.76 9.46
N VAL A 408 8.08 -27.93 9.02
CA VAL A 408 7.03 -27.97 8.00
C VAL A 408 5.68 -27.59 8.61
N LYS A 409 5.11 -26.51 8.07
CA LYS A 409 3.70 -26.13 8.20
C LYS A 409 3.19 -25.68 6.81
N PRO A 410 1.89 -25.81 6.48
CA PRO A 410 0.87 -26.57 7.20
C PRO A 410 1.23 -28.07 7.32
N ASP A 411 0.51 -28.81 8.15
CA ASP A 411 0.70 -30.26 8.32
C ASP A 411 -0.05 -31.06 7.23
N VAL A 412 -1.20 -30.55 6.75
CA VAL A 412 -2.00 -31.09 5.63
C VAL A 412 -2.72 -29.97 4.87
N THR A 413 -3.26 -30.26 3.70
CA THR A 413 -4.30 -29.45 3.05
C THR A 413 -5.67 -30.12 3.07
N ALA A 414 -6.72 -29.33 2.90
CA ALA A 414 -8.07 -29.81 2.65
C ALA A 414 -8.83 -28.83 1.76
N PRO A 415 -10.02 -29.21 1.23
CA PRO A 415 -10.82 -28.31 0.40
C PRO A 415 -11.14 -27.03 1.17
N GLY A 416 -10.50 -25.95 0.74
CA GLY A 416 -10.50 -24.65 1.40
C GLY A 416 -10.80 -23.51 0.45
N VAL A 417 -10.65 -23.71 -0.86
CA VAL A 417 -11.42 -22.90 -1.81
C VAL A 417 -12.86 -23.40 -1.79
N GLY A 418 -13.65 -22.91 -0.82
CA GLY A 418 -14.90 -22.29 -1.23
C GLY A 418 -16.22 -22.66 -0.63
N ILE A 419 -16.27 -23.89 -0.18
CA ILE A 419 -17.31 -24.61 0.55
C ILE A 419 -18.65 -23.89 0.73
N VAL A 420 -19.72 -24.46 0.16
CA VAL A 420 -21.11 -24.13 0.50
C VAL A 420 -21.52 -24.91 1.74
N ALA A 421 -21.76 -24.18 2.83
CA ALA A 421 -22.32 -24.72 4.06
C ALA A 421 -23.42 -23.79 4.61
N ALA A 422 -23.91 -24.09 5.82
CA ALA A 422 -25.07 -23.43 6.41
C ALA A 422 -24.88 -21.92 6.57
N ARG A 423 -25.92 -21.17 6.22
CA ARG A 423 -26.04 -19.73 6.39
C ARG A 423 -26.90 -19.43 7.63
N ALA A 424 -26.37 -18.64 8.56
CA ALA A 424 -27.16 -18.14 9.69
C ALA A 424 -28.29 -17.21 9.23
N ALA A 425 -29.43 -17.26 9.91
CA ALA A 425 -30.59 -16.46 9.56
C ALA A 425 -30.32 -14.94 9.65
N GLY A 426 -30.38 -14.26 8.50
CA GLY A 426 -30.28 -12.79 8.41
C GLY A 426 -28.92 -12.24 7.99
N THR A 427 -27.89 -13.06 7.85
CA THR A 427 -26.54 -12.60 7.46
C THR A 427 -26.41 -12.31 5.96
N THR A 428 -25.50 -11.42 5.58
CA THR A 428 -25.28 -10.98 4.19
C THR A 428 -23.86 -11.17 3.66
N GLU A 429 -22.93 -11.61 4.51
CA GLU A 429 -21.55 -11.90 4.13
C GLU A 429 -21.44 -13.18 3.29
N GLY A 430 -20.45 -13.23 2.39
CA GLY A 430 -20.23 -14.32 1.44
C GLY A 430 -21.25 -14.36 0.29
N ASP A 431 -20.95 -15.13 -0.76
CA ASP A 431 -21.89 -15.25 -1.88
C ASP A 431 -23.07 -16.14 -1.46
N VAL A 432 -24.21 -15.50 -1.22
CA VAL A 432 -25.45 -16.18 -0.79
C VAL A 432 -25.98 -17.08 -1.91
N VAL A 433 -26.11 -18.38 -1.62
CA VAL A 433 -26.68 -19.36 -2.55
C VAL A 433 -28.19 -19.41 -2.44
N ASP A 434 -28.71 -19.47 -1.21
CA ASP A 434 -30.14 -19.48 -0.91
C ASP A 434 -30.40 -19.01 0.54
N GLN A 435 -31.60 -19.24 1.08
CA GLN A 435 -31.96 -18.83 2.45
C GLN A 435 -31.29 -19.69 3.56
N TYR A 436 -30.69 -20.81 3.20
CA TYR A 436 -30.05 -21.78 4.11
C TYR A 436 -28.55 -21.95 3.83
N TYR A 437 -28.02 -21.49 2.69
CA TYR A 437 -26.66 -21.79 2.27
C TYR A 437 -25.89 -20.58 1.70
N VAL A 438 -24.59 -20.50 2.00
CA VAL A 438 -23.69 -19.38 1.66
C VAL A 438 -22.27 -19.87 1.32
N ALA A 439 -21.58 -19.12 0.47
CA ALA A 439 -20.23 -19.33 -0.10
C ALA A 439 -18.98 -18.86 0.69
N TYR A 440 -18.12 -19.73 1.25
CA TYR A 440 -16.84 -19.30 1.87
C TYR A 440 -15.57 -20.13 1.53
N SER A 441 -14.50 -19.45 1.07
CA SER A 441 -13.13 -19.96 0.87
C SER A 441 -12.14 -19.44 1.91
N GLY A 442 -11.48 -20.31 2.64
CA GLY A 442 -10.33 -19.97 3.46
C GLY A 442 -9.64 -21.24 3.96
N THR A 443 -8.46 -21.10 4.58
CA THR A 443 -7.98 -22.14 5.48
C THR A 443 -8.98 -22.38 6.62
N SER A 444 -9.76 -21.36 7.00
CA SER A 444 -10.98 -21.41 7.81
C SER A 444 -12.07 -22.40 7.35
N MET A 445 -12.10 -22.83 6.09
CA MET A 445 -13.04 -23.85 5.60
C MET A 445 -12.37 -25.18 5.26
N ALA A 446 -11.06 -25.19 5.03
CA ALA A 446 -10.26 -26.42 5.03
C ALA A 446 -10.21 -27.06 6.44
N THR A 447 -10.06 -26.22 7.47
CA THR A 447 -9.97 -26.63 8.88
C THR A 447 -11.12 -27.53 9.35
N PRO A 448 -12.41 -27.16 9.19
CA PRO A 448 -13.51 -28.02 9.61
C PRO A 448 -13.67 -29.31 8.79
N HIS A 449 -13.15 -29.38 7.56
CA HIS A 449 -13.06 -30.65 6.84
C HIS A 449 -12.11 -31.63 7.54
N VAL A 450 -10.94 -31.15 7.97
CA VAL A 450 -9.97 -31.95 8.73
C VAL A 450 -10.47 -32.26 10.14
N ALA A 451 -11.18 -31.35 10.79
CA ALA A 451 -11.78 -31.61 12.11
C ALA A 451 -12.89 -32.68 12.05
N GLY A 452 -13.74 -32.65 11.03
CA GLY A 452 -14.71 -33.72 10.77
C GLY A 452 -14.05 -35.04 10.36
N ALA A 453 -12.97 -35.00 9.58
CA ALA A 453 -12.17 -36.20 9.26
C ALA A 453 -11.58 -36.82 10.54
N ALA A 454 -10.99 -36.00 11.41
CA ALA A 454 -10.48 -36.42 12.71
C ALA A 454 -11.57 -37.04 13.59
N ALA A 455 -12.81 -36.53 13.53
CA ALA A 455 -13.94 -37.12 14.25
C ALA A 455 -14.35 -38.50 13.70
N LEU A 456 -14.34 -38.70 12.37
CA LEU A 456 -14.57 -40.02 11.78
C LEU A 456 -13.48 -41.03 12.16
N VAL A 457 -12.20 -40.62 12.14
CA VAL A 457 -11.08 -41.48 12.59
C VAL A 457 -11.21 -41.78 14.09
N ALA A 458 -11.54 -40.78 14.92
CA ALA A 458 -11.70 -40.96 16.37
C ALA A 458 -12.91 -41.82 16.76
N GLN A 459 -13.96 -41.91 15.93
CA GLN A 459 -15.05 -42.85 16.14
C GLN A 459 -14.58 -44.30 15.92
N ARG A 460 -13.75 -44.53 14.91
CA ARG A 460 -13.14 -45.83 14.58
C ARG A 460 -12.07 -46.23 15.60
N HIS A 461 -11.37 -45.25 16.16
CA HIS A 461 -10.25 -45.41 17.08
C HIS A 461 -10.40 -44.52 18.33
N PRO A 462 -11.37 -44.82 19.23
CA PRO A 462 -11.71 -43.96 20.35
C PRO A 462 -10.59 -43.84 21.40
N ASP A 463 -9.70 -44.82 21.45
CA ASP A 463 -8.52 -44.92 22.31
C ASP A 463 -7.34 -44.05 21.85
N TRP A 464 -7.28 -43.64 20.58
CA TRP A 464 -6.16 -42.85 20.05
C TRP A 464 -6.11 -41.45 20.67
N THR A 465 -4.92 -40.98 21.04
CA THR A 465 -4.69 -39.61 21.53
C THR A 465 -4.76 -38.58 20.40
N GLY A 466 -4.89 -37.28 20.73
CA GLY A 466 -4.85 -36.20 19.74
C GLY A 466 -3.62 -36.25 18.84
N ARG A 467 -2.42 -36.46 19.41
CA ARG A 467 -1.19 -36.70 18.64
C ARG A 467 -1.31 -37.90 17.70
N ARG A 468 -1.85 -39.03 18.17
CA ARG A 468 -2.02 -40.25 17.34
C ARG A 468 -3.02 -40.04 16.20
N LEU A 469 -4.03 -39.19 16.39
CA LEU A 469 -4.94 -38.73 15.33
C LEU A 469 -4.21 -37.83 14.33
N LYS A 470 -3.40 -36.85 14.78
CA LYS A 470 -2.53 -36.03 13.90
C LYS A 470 -1.59 -36.92 13.08
N ASP A 471 -0.86 -37.83 13.71
CA ASP A 471 0.06 -38.76 13.05
C ASP A 471 -0.64 -39.57 11.94
N ALA A 472 -1.84 -40.10 12.21
CA ALA A 472 -2.63 -40.84 11.21
C ALA A 472 -3.12 -39.96 10.06
N LEU A 473 -3.68 -38.78 10.36
CA LEU A 473 -4.23 -37.85 9.36
C LEU A 473 -3.14 -37.27 8.44
N VAL A 474 -1.95 -36.96 8.97
CA VAL A 474 -0.82 -36.48 8.17
C VAL A 474 -0.23 -37.62 7.34
N SER A 475 0.18 -38.73 7.97
CA SER A 475 0.97 -39.78 7.29
C SER A 475 0.22 -40.54 6.20
N THR A 476 -1.11 -40.45 6.16
CA THR A 476 -1.98 -41.08 5.14
C THR A 476 -2.52 -40.09 4.10
N ALA A 477 -2.13 -38.82 4.16
CA ALA A 477 -2.58 -37.80 3.22
C ALA A 477 -2.12 -38.06 1.78
N HIS A 478 -2.90 -37.60 0.81
CA HIS A 478 -2.61 -37.70 -0.61
C HIS A 478 -1.72 -36.52 -1.06
N THR A 479 -0.42 -36.77 -1.16
CA THR A 479 0.57 -35.79 -1.65
C THR A 479 0.30 -35.40 -3.11
N VAL A 480 0.03 -34.11 -3.33
CA VAL A 480 -0.21 -33.52 -4.66
C VAL A 480 1.13 -33.27 -5.37
N THR A 481 1.26 -33.78 -6.59
CA THR A 481 2.49 -33.62 -7.38
C THR A 481 2.65 -32.19 -7.87
N GLY A 482 3.81 -31.58 -7.61
CA GLY A 482 4.16 -30.23 -8.08
C GLY A 482 3.94 -29.10 -7.07
N GLN A 483 3.42 -29.40 -5.87
CA GLN A 483 3.37 -28.46 -4.74
C GLN A 483 4.50 -28.79 -3.75
N GLN A 484 5.11 -27.78 -3.12
CA GLN A 484 6.19 -28.00 -2.16
C GLN A 484 5.66 -28.55 -0.83
N VAL A 485 6.53 -29.22 -0.08
CA VAL A 485 6.22 -29.79 1.25
C VAL A 485 5.80 -28.69 2.24
N THR A 486 6.43 -27.52 2.16
CA THR A 486 6.07 -26.29 2.90
C THR A 486 4.79 -25.61 2.43
N GLU A 487 4.17 -26.07 1.34
CA GLU A 487 2.86 -25.57 0.88
C GLU A 487 1.72 -26.53 1.28
N GLN A 488 1.97 -27.84 1.19
CA GLN A 488 0.91 -28.86 1.34
C GLN A 488 0.98 -29.70 2.62
N GLY A 489 2.08 -29.63 3.39
CA GLY A 489 2.35 -30.57 4.46
C GLY A 489 2.53 -32.00 3.92
N GLY A 490 1.83 -32.98 4.48
CA GLY A 490 1.73 -34.32 3.89
C GLY A 490 0.95 -34.40 2.56
N GLY A 491 0.17 -33.36 2.26
CA GLY A 491 -0.75 -33.29 1.13
C GLY A 491 -2.21 -33.18 1.55
N ARG A 492 -3.12 -33.41 0.61
CA ARG A 492 -4.56 -33.29 0.86
C ARG A 492 -5.05 -34.47 1.69
N ILE A 493 -5.83 -34.19 2.74
CA ILE A 493 -6.39 -35.23 3.60
C ILE A 493 -7.20 -36.29 2.82
N ASP A 494 -6.99 -37.56 3.17
CA ASP A 494 -7.71 -38.73 2.66
C ASP A 494 -8.33 -39.49 3.85
N VAL A 495 -9.64 -39.30 4.06
CA VAL A 495 -10.32 -39.87 5.23
C VAL A 495 -10.41 -41.42 5.17
N PRO A 496 -10.65 -42.04 4.00
CA PRO A 496 -10.55 -43.50 3.87
C PRO A 496 -9.18 -44.07 4.27
N ALA A 497 -8.08 -43.47 3.83
CA ALA A 497 -6.74 -43.93 4.20
C ALA A 497 -6.50 -43.78 5.71
N ALA A 498 -6.91 -42.66 6.32
CA ALA A 498 -6.75 -42.42 7.75
C ALA A 498 -7.65 -43.30 8.66
N ALA A 499 -8.88 -43.62 8.22
CA ALA A 499 -9.91 -44.29 9.05
C ALA A 499 -10.10 -45.79 8.77
N LEU A 500 -9.62 -46.27 7.61
CA LEU A 500 -9.78 -47.66 7.14
C LEU A 500 -8.44 -48.27 6.64
N GLY A 501 -7.37 -47.48 6.54
CA GLY A 501 -6.06 -47.96 6.11
C GLY A 501 -5.41 -48.94 7.11
N PRO A 502 -4.59 -49.90 6.62
CA PRO A 502 -4.00 -50.94 7.46
C PRO A 502 -2.72 -50.49 8.18
N ILE A 503 -2.20 -49.29 7.89
CA ILE A 503 -0.91 -48.79 8.37
C ILE A 503 -0.96 -47.26 8.53
N THR A 504 -0.26 -46.71 9.53
CA THR A 504 0.10 -45.28 9.61
C THR A 504 1.56 -45.12 10.06
N ALA A 505 2.13 -43.93 9.88
CA ALA A 505 3.47 -43.56 10.35
C ALA A 505 3.42 -42.39 11.36
N THR A 506 4.60 -41.91 11.80
CA THR A 506 4.77 -40.56 12.35
C THR A 506 4.33 -39.54 11.28
N GLY A 507 3.57 -38.51 11.66
CA GLY A 507 3.06 -37.49 10.72
C GLY A 507 4.15 -36.52 10.26
N THR A 508 4.52 -35.59 11.13
CA THR A 508 5.54 -34.55 10.88
C THR A 508 6.71 -34.74 11.85
N LEU A 509 7.94 -34.49 11.40
CA LEU A 509 9.16 -34.57 12.21
C LEU A 509 10.13 -33.45 11.83
N THR A 510 10.73 -32.79 12.83
CA THR A 510 11.67 -31.67 12.62
C THR A 510 13.04 -32.02 13.21
N PRO A 511 13.91 -32.78 12.49
CA PRO A 511 15.31 -32.96 12.85
C PRO A 511 16.12 -31.70 12.55
N GLY A 512 15.88 -30.62 13.30
CA GLY A 512 16.56 -29.33 13.11
C GLY A 512 16.05 -28.25 14.08
N PRO A 513 16.60 -27.04 13.99
CA PRO A 513 17.83 -26.71 13.26
C PRO A 513 19.08 -27.35 13.88
N PHE A 514 20.15 -27.47 13.08
CA PHE A 514 21.51 -27.88 13.46
C PHE A 514 22.50 -26.77 13.12
N GLN A 515 23.66 -26.75 13.79
CA GLN A 515 24.86 -26.02 13.36
C GLN A 515 25.80 -26.96 12.58
N LEU A 516 26.53 -26.43 11.59
CA LEU A 516 27.50 -27.21 10.82
C LEU A 516 28.64 -27.73 11.72
N GLY A 517 28.65 -29.03 11.98
CA GLY A 517 29.58 -29.70 12.89
C GLY A 517 28.95 -30.23 14.19
N ASP A 518 27.64 -30.02 14.40
CA ASP A 518 26.88 -30.67 15.46
C ASP A 518 26.98 -32.21 15.39
N PRO A 519 26.84 -32.92 16.54
CA PRO A 519 26.75 -34.37 16.54
C PRO A 519 25.45 -34.84 15.87
N ALA A 520 25.55 -35.93 15.09
CA ALA A 520 24.39 -36.55 14.46
C ALA A 520 23.32 -36.97 15.50
N ARG A 521 22.08 -36.49 15.33
CA ARG A 521 20.93 -36.79 16.22
C ARG A 521 20.10 -37.93 15.63
N THR A 522 19.48 -38.74 16.47
CA THR A 522 18.62 -39.87 16.05
C THR A 522 17.21 -39.69 16.59
N PHE A 523 16.23 -39.94 15.73
CA PHE A 523 14.81 -39.69 15.93
C PHE A 523 14.01 -40.96 15.59
N ASP A 524 12.83 -41.12 16.20
CA ASP A 524 12.03 -42.34 16.13
C ASP A 524 10.87 -42.23 15.12
N LEU A 525 10.99 -42.91 13.98
CA LEU A 525 9.89 -43.11 13.04
C LEU A 525 9.03 -44.27 13.52
N THR A 526 7.77 -44.02 13.85
CA THR A 526 6.89 -45.03 14.46
C THR A 526 5.81 -45.46 13.47
N TYR A 527 5.83 -46.73 13.08
CA TYR A 527 4.85 -47.33 12.19
C TYR A 527 3.90 -48.24 12.97
N THR A 528 2.60 -48.12 12.74
CA THR A 528 1.56 -48.90 13.44
C THR A 528 0.62 -49.54 12.44
N ASN A 529 0.44 -50.85 12.57
CA ASN A 529 -0.35 -51.71 11.69
C ASN A 529 -1.64 -52.13 12.40
N THR A 530 -2.78 -51.85 11.76
CA THR A 530 -4.14 -52.10 12.27
C THR A 530 -4.79 -53.35 11.66
N SER A 531 -4.05 -54.09 10.83
CA SER A 531 -4.54 -55.27 10.10
C SER A 531 -4.13 -56.59 10.73
N ASP A 532 -4.84 -57.66 10.36
CA ASP A 532 -4.59 -59.04 10.82
C ASP A 532 -3.31 -59.69 10.24
N GLN A 533 -2.55 -58.99 9.40
CA GLN A 533 -1.33 -59.50 8.75
C GLN A 533 -0.13 -58.60 9.05
N ALA A 534 1.06 -59.18 9.17
CA ALA A 534 2.28 -58.39 9.30
C ALA A 534 2.63 -57.72 7.96
N LEU A 535 2.94 -56.43 7.98
CA LEU A 535 3.23 -55.64 6.78
C LEU A 535 4.73 -55.33 6.70
N THR A 536 5.35 -55.57 5.55
CA THR A 536 6.73 -55.12 5.29
C THR A 536 6.71 -53.84 4.44
N LEU A 537 7.29 -52.78 4.99
CA LEU A 537 7.39 -51.46 4.35
C LEU A 537 8.80 -51.25 3.82
N SER A 538 8.93 -50.77 2.58
CA SER A 538 10.18 -50.23 2.04
C SER A 538 10.26 -48.74 2.36
N LEU A 539 11.37 -48.29 2.94
CA LEU A 539 11.55 -46.92 3.42
C LEU A 539 12.53 -46.15 2.52
N ALA A 540 12.15 -44.94 2.08
CA ALA A 540 12.94 -44.11 1.18
C ALA A 540 12.91 -42.62 1.58
N PRO A 541 14.06 -41.95 1.78
CA PRO A 541 14.14 -40.52 2.03
C PRO A 541 14.09 -39.73 0.71
N HIS A 542 13.20 -38.74 0.65
CA HIS A 542 13.01 -37.85 -0.49
C HIS A 542 12.98 -36.39 -0.02
N LEU A 543 14.16 -35.79 0.15
CA LEU A 543 14.31 -34.38 0.54
C LEU A 543 15.02 -33.59 -0.55
N THR A 544 14.57 -32.36 -0.79
CA THR A 544 15.20 -31.38 -1.69
C THR A 544 15.33 -30.02 -1.01
N ASP A 545 16.29 -29.21 -1.45
CA ASP A 545 16.31 -27.79 -1.14
C ASP A 545 15.30 -26.99 -1.97
N SER A 546 15.22 -25.67 -1.75
CA SER A 546 14.36 -24.74 -2.49
C SER A 546 14.70 -24.62 -4.00
N ALA A 547 15.86 -25.12 -4.44
CA ALA A 547 16.24 -25.22 -5.85
C ALA A 547 15.92 -26.62 -6.45
N GLY A 548 15.22 -27.48 -5.70
CA GLY A 548 14.87 -28.84 -6.11
C GLY A 548 16.05 -29.82 -6.13
N ARG A 549 17.20 -29.45 -5.55
CA ARG A 549 18.40 -30.32 -5.49
C ARG A 549 18.25 -31.30 -4.33
N PRO A 550 18.47 -32.61 -4.52
CA PRO A 550 18.30 -33.59 -3.45
C PRO A 550 19.35 -33.41 -2.35
N ALA A 551 18.95 -33.67 -1.10
CA ALA A 551 19.88 -33.75 0.03
C ALA A 551 20.96 -34.85 -0.20
N PRO A 552 22.17 -34.71 0.37
CA PRO A 552 23.21 -35.74 0.26
C PRO A 552 22.73 -37.11 0.76
N ALA A 553 23.09 -38.18 0.04
CA ALA A 553 22.56 -39.53 0.30
C ALA A 553 22.97 -40.13 1.65
N ASP A 554 23.98 -39.57 2.32
CA ASP A 554 24.40 -39.92 3.69
C ASP A 554 24.03 -38.87 4.75
N ALA A 555 23.27 -37.82 4.40
CA ALA A 555 22.70 -36.85 5.35
C ALA A 555 21.67 -37.47 6.31
N LEU A 556 20.94 -38.49 5.83
CA LEU A 556 19.96 -39.26 6.59
C LEU A 556 20.29 -40.75 6.51
N ARG A 557 20.20 -41.45 7.64
CA ARG A 557 20.49 -42.88 7.76
C ARG A 557 19.38 -43.58 8.54
N LEU A 558 18.66 -44.45 7.84
CA LEU A 558 17.56 -45.30 8.33
C LEU A 558 17.68 -46.71 7.74
N ALA A 559 16.86 -47.65 8.21
CA ALA A 559 16.74 -48.98 7.60
C ALA A 559 15.98 -48.89 6.26
N ALA A 560 16.43 -49.61 5.23
CA ALA A 560 15.77 -49.62 3.91
C ALA A 560 14.40 -50.34 3.90
N SER A 561 14.10 -51.13 4.93
CA SER A 561 12.78 -51.74 5.15
C SER A 561 12.55 -52.07 6.62
N VAL A 562 11.27 -52.23 6.98
CA VAL A 562 10.81 -52.65 8.31
C VAL A 562 9.59 -53.56 8.19
N THR A 563 9.48 -54.59 9.03
CA THR A 563 8.27 -55.41 9.15
C THR A 563 7.52 -55.02 10.42
N VAL A 564 6.28 -54.56 10.27
CA VAL A 564 5.39 -54.15 11.36
C VAL A 564 4.40 -55.29 11.66
N PRO A 565 4.39 -55.88 12.87
CA PRO A 565 3.50 -57.00 13.21
C PRO A 565 2.01 -56.66 13.03
N ALA A 566 1.19 -57.68 12.78
CA ALA A 566 -0.27 -57.56 12.83
C ALA A 566 -0.73 -56.98 14.17
N HIS A 567 -1.66 -56.02 14.15
CA HIS A 567 -2.12 -55.26 15.33
C HIS A 567 -0.98 -54.68 16.19
N GLY A 568 0.16 -54.36 15.58
CA GLY A 568 1.41 -54.03 16.25
C GLY A 568 2.00 -52.68 15.85
N THR A 569 2.96 -52.20 16.65
CA THR A 569 3.75 -50.99 16.37
C THR A 569 5.22 -51.35 16.28
N THR A 570 5.99 -50.63 15.45
CA THR A 570 7.43 -50.81 15.31
C THR A 570 8.10 -49.47 15.05
N THR A 571 9.18 -49.20 15.78
CA THR A 571 9.95 -47.96 15.70
C THR A 571 11.24 -48.19 14.93
N VAL A 572 11.56 -47.27 14.02
CA VAL A 572 12.77 -47.27 13.18
C VAL A 572 13.58 -46.01 13.49
N PRO A 573 14.86 -46.14 13.87
CA PRO A 573 15.71 -44.98 14.09
C PRO A 573 16.11 -44.31 12.76
N LEU A 574 15.83 -43.02 12.66
CA LEU A 574 16.33 -42.10 11.64
C LEU A 574 17.44 -41.25 12.25
N THR A 575 18.71 -41.50 11.86
CA THR A 575 19.82 -40.59 12.21
C THR A 575 19.94 -39.50 11.15
N ALA A 576 19.95 -38.24 11.56
CA ALA A 576 20.33 -37.09 10.75
C ALA A 576 21.75 -36.63 11.11
N ASP A 577 22.63 -36.51 10.12
CA ASP A 577 24.03 -36.14 10.27
C ASP A 577 24.32 -34.79 9.57
N PRO A 578 24.42 -33.68 10.32
CA PRO A 578 24.59 -32.35 9.73
C PRO A 578 25.97 -32.17 9.07
N ALA A 579 26.99 -32.94 9.50
CA ALA A 579 28.30 -32.93 8.87
C ALA A 579 28.31 -33.67 7.51
N ARG A 580 27.26 -34.44 7.20
CA ARG A 580 27.03 -35.05 5.87
C ARG A 580 26.05 -34.28 5.02
N ALA A 581 25.04 -33.68 5.63
CA ALA A 581 24.13 -32.75 4.95
C ALA A 581 24.87 -31.53 4.39
N GLY A 582 25.86 -31.01 5.12
CA GLY A 582 26.46 -29.71 4.82
C GLY A 582 25.50 -28.56 5.15
N GLN A 583 25.96 -27.30 4.99
CA GLN A 583 25.08 -26.13 5.18
C GLN A 583 23.96 -26.17 4.14
N GLY A 584 22.72 -26.04 4.60
CA GLY A 584 21.55 -26.09 3.72
C GLY A 584 20.23 -26.33 4.45
N THR A 585 19.15 -26.11 3.72
CA THR A 585 17.76 -26.20 4.18
C THR A 585 17.02 -27.14 3.23
N TYR A 586 16.61 -28.30 3.73
CA TYR A 586 16.02 -29.38 2.94
C TYR A 586 14.62 -29.76 3.46
N TYR A 587 13.66 -29.89 2.56
CA TYR A 587 12.28 -30.29 2.86
C TYR A 587 11.89 -31.54 2.08
N GLY A 588 11.07 -32.41 2.67
CA GLY A 588 10.77 -33.69 2.05
C GLY A 588 9.91 -34.64 2.86
N TYR A 589 9.98 -35.91 2.46
CA TYR A 589 9.27 -37.01 3.11
C TYR A 589 10.20 -38.22 3.31
N ILE A 590 9.94 -39.00 4.35
CA ILE A 590 10.30 -40.42 4.38
C ILE A 590 9.08 -41.20 3.87
N ALA A 591 9.14 -41.72 2.64
CA ALA A 591 8.10 -42.57 2.09
C ALA A 591 8.22 -44.01 2.63
N ALA A 592 7.10 -44.64 2.96
CA ALA A 592 7.00 -46.00 3.49
C ALA A 592 5.96 -46.81 2.71
N THR A 593 6.42 -47.62 1.76
CA THR A 593 5.57 -48.32 0.78
C THR A 593 5.41 -49.80 1.13
N PRO A 594 4.19 -50.34 1.29
CA PRO A 594 3.97 -51.78 1.49
C PRO A 594 4.49 -52.62 0.31
N ALA A 595 5.39 -53.57 0.59
CA ALA A 595 6.07 -54.37 -0.44
C ALA A 595 5.12 -55.21 -1.30
N ASP A 596 4.05 -55.72 -0.69
CA ASP A 596 3.10 -56.66 -1.32
C ASP A 596 1.89 -55.97 -1.98
N SER A 597 1.98 -54.65 -2.25
CA SER A 597 0.91 -53.84 -2.89
C SER A 597 -0.43 -53.78 -2.13
N ALA A 598 -0.47 -54.21 -0.86
CA ALA A 598 -1.70 -54.43 -0.09
C ALA A 598 -2.40 -53.16 0.44
N GLY A 599 -1.90 -51.96 0.13
CA GLY A 599 -2.47 -50.68 0.55
C GLY A 599 -1.70 -49.49 -0.03
N PRO A 600 -2.21 -48.25 0.14
CA PRO A 600 -1.50 -47.05 -0.25
C PRO A 600 -0.19 -46.88 0.56
N PRO A 601 0.82 -46.16 0.02
CA PRO A 601 1.99 -45.78 0.80
C PRO A 601 1.61 -44.77 1.89
N VAL A 602 2.35 -44.79 2.99
CA VAL A 602 2.29 -43.75 4.03
C VAL A 602 3.63 -43.03 4.11
N HIS A 603 3.67 -41.84 4.71
CA HIS A 603 4.89 -41.03 4.75
C HIS A 603 5.08 -40.31 6.10
N THR A 604 6.31 -39.85 6.36
CA THR A 604 6.60 -38.88 7.42
C THR A 604 7.19 -37.61 6.81
N THR A 605 6.52 -36.49 7.00
CA THR A 605 6.92 -35.15 6.55
C THR A 605 8.13 -34.67 7.35
N LEU A 606 9.13 -34.09 6.68
CA LEU A 606 10.46 -33.86 7.25
C LEU A 606 11.08 -32.52 6.79
N SER A 607 11.66 -31.75 7.72
CA SER A 607 12.63 -30.69 7.41
C SER A 607 14.00 -30.96 8.04
N LEU A 608 15.08 -30.68 7.33
CA LEU A 608 16.46 -30.81 7.79
C LEU A 608 17.20 -29.51 7.49
N ILE A 609 17.62 -28.81 8.54
CA ILE A 609 18.25 -27.49 8.44
C ILE A 609 19.61 -27.52 9.15
N VAL A 610 20.64 -27.06 8.45
CA VAL A 610 22.01 -26.95 8.94
C VAL A 610 22.53 -25.55 8.62
N HIS A 611 22.67 -24.75 9.66
CA HIS A 611 23.22 -23.39 9.61
C HIS A 611 24.74 -23.42 9.40
N GLY A 612 25.26 -22.37 8.76
CA GLY A 612 26.69 -22.12 8.66
C GLY A 612 27.26 -21.59 9.97
N PRO A 613 28.61 -21.56 10.13
CA PRO A 613 29.24 -21.04 11.33
C PRO A 613 28.82 -19.59 11.62
N VAL A 614 28.46 -19.30 12.87
CA VAL A 614 28.08 -17.94 13.30
C VAL A 614 29.30 -17.17 13.79
N HIS A 615 29.39 -15.89 13.39
CA HIS A 615 30.51 -14.98 13.65
C HIS A 615 30.03 -13.59 14.07
N ARG A 616 30.89 -12.85 14.78
CA ARG A 616 30.56 -11.50 15.25
C ARG A 616 30.87 -10.44 14.18
N LEU A 617 29.84 -9.76 13.70
CA LEU A 617 29.95 -8.59 12.84
C LEU A 617 29.90 -7.30 13.70
N THR A 618 31.06 -6.68 13.91
CA THR A 618 31.19 -5.41 14.64
C THR A 618 31.16 -4.22 13.68
N VAL A 619 30.18 -3.34 13.82
CA VAL A 619 30.02 -2.12 13.03
C VAL A 619 30.48 -0.89 13.82
N ARG A 620 31.37 -0.08 13.24
CA ARG A 620 31.88 1.15 13.87
C ARG A 620 31.48 2.38 13.06
N THR A 621 30.58 3.18 13.61
CA THR A 621 30.00 4.35 12.92
C THR A 621 30.68 5.65 13.34
N TYR A 622 31.01 6.50 12.35
CA TYR A 622 31.63 7.81 12.53
C TYR A 622 30.89 8.89 11.74
N ASP A 623 30.65 10.04 12.39
CA ASP A 623 30.08 11.24 11.77
C ASP A 623 31.07 11.94 10.81
N GLU A 624 30.63 13.01 10.15
CA GLU A 624 31.44 13.82 9.23
C GLU A 624 32.55 14.64 9.91
N HIS A 625 32.54 14.73 11.23
CA HIS A 625 33.62 15.33 12.03
C HIS A 625 34.65 14.28 12.47
N GLY A 626 34.30 12.98 12.40
CA GLY A 626 35.13 11.86 12.83
C GLY A 626 34.90 11.43 14.28
N THR A 627 33.83 11.88 14.93
CA THR A 627 33.39 11.37 16.23
C THR A 627 32.83 9.96 16.05
N ARG A 628 33.17 9.01 16.93
CA ARG A 628 32.45 7.72 16.98
C ARG A 628 31.06 7.96 17.57
N ILE A 629 30.02 7.64 16.83
CA ILE A 629 28.63 7.76 17.27
C ILE A 629 28.04 6.37 17.59
N PRO A 630 27.17 6.24 18.62
CA PRO A 630 26.48 4.99 18.93
C PRO A 630 25.25 4.81 18.03
N ALA A 631 25.47 4.84 16.71
CA ALA A 631 24.44 4.59 15.70
C ALA A 631 24.46 3.11 15.30
N GLN A 632 23.29 2.60 14.91
CA GLN A 632 23.05 1.24 14.43
C GLN A 632 22.75 1.28 12.91
N PRO A 633 23.78 1.21 12.04
CA PRO A 633 23.59 1.00 10.62
C PRO A 633 22.71 -0.21 10.33
N LEU A 634 21.87 -0.11 9.30
CA LEU A 634 21.05 -1.23 8.85
C LEU A 634 21.96 -2.32 8.28
N ILE A 635 21.75 -3.57 8.71
CA ILE A 635 22.45 -4.76 8.20
C ILE A 635 21.41 -5.65 7.51
N TRP A 636 21.68 -6.11 6.30
CA TRP A 636 20.80 -7.00 5.52
C TRP A 636 21.61 -8.10 4.82
N GLY A 637 21.08 -9.32 4.72
CA GLY A 637 21.74 -10.47 4.11
C GLY A 637 20.77 -11.62 3.78
N PRO A 638 21.26 -12.87 3.67
CA PRO A 638 20.45 -13.99 3.16
C PRO A 638 19.20 -14.33 4.00
N GLY A 639 19.20 -13.99 5.29
CA GLY A 639 18.05 -14.14 6.19
C GLY A 639 17.21 -12.86 6.38
N GLY A 640 17.36 -11.86 5.51
CA GLY A 640 16.73 -10.55 5.66
C GLY A 640 17.54 -9.59 6.53
N PHE A 641 16.87 -8.74 7.32
CA PHE A 641 17.53 -7.79 8.22
C PHE A 641 18.14 -8.49 9.44
N VAL A 642 19.30 -8.00 9.89
CA VAL A 642 20.05 -8.56 11.03
C VAL A 642 19.93 -7.66 12.25
N THR A 643 19.51 -8.25 13.37
CA THR A 643 19.44 -7.63 14.69
C THR A 643 20.83 -7.54 15.35
N TYR A 644 21.08 -6.45 16.07
CA TYR A 644 22.28 -6.27 16.90
C TYR A 644 22.16 -7.03 18.23
N THR A 645 23.10 -7.94 18.50
CA THR A 645 23.20 -8.70 19.77
C THR A 645 23.83 -7.88 20.91
N ASP A 646 24.68 -6.90 20.57
CA ASP A 646 25.13 -5.84 21.48
C ASP A 646 25.01 -4.48 20.77
N PRO A 647 23.86 -3.79 20.93
CA PRO A 647 23.60 -2.51 20.24
C PRO A 647 24.37 -1.31 20.80
N GLU A 648 25.02 -1.41 21.97
CA GLU A 648 25.86 -0.32 22.52
C GLU A 648 27.26 -0.32 21.90
N HIS A 649 27.82 -1.50 21.67
CA HIS A 649 29.12 -1.67 21.03
C HIS A 649 29.02 -1.78 19.50
N GLY A 650 27.82 -2.10 18.99
CA GLY A 650 27.52 -2.23 17.57
C GLY A 650 27.88 -3.62 17.03
N ILE A 651 27.60 -4.69 17.77
CA ILE A 651 27.88 -6.06 17.37
C ILE A 651 26.57 -6.76 17.01
N ALA A 652 26.55 -7.45 15.87
CA ALA A 652 25.58 -8.48 15.54
C ALA A 652 26.28 -9.84 15.46
N GLU A 653 25.53 -10.93 15.57
CA GLU A 653 26.00 -12.28 15.28
C GLU A 653 25.30 -12.78 14.02
N VAL A 654 26.09 -13.28 13.06
CA VAL A 654 25.64 -13.61 11.70
C VAL A 654 26.32 -14.87 11.18
N GLU A 655 25.63 -15.67 10.36
CA GLU A 655 26.23 -16.82 9.67
C GLU A 655 27.32 -16.39 8.67
N GLU A 656 28.12 -17.36 8.20
CA GLU A 656 29.00 -17.16 7.04
C GLU A 656 28.18 -16.79 5.80
N GLY A 657 28.44 -15.62 5.25
CA GLY A 657 27.56 -15.03 4.24
C GLY A 657 28.04 -13.68 3.69
N THR A 658 27.21 -13.11 2.81
CA THR A 658 27.40 -11.77 2.24
C THR A 658 26.31 -10.83 2.74
N TYR A 659 26.71 -9.71 3.35
CA TYR A 659 25.81 -8.73 3.93
C TYR A 659 25.99 -7.34 3.29
N GLN A 660 24.91 -6.57 3.20
CA GLN A 660 24.96 -5.12 3.01
C GLN A 660 24.90 -4.43 4.39
N VAL A 661 25.68 -3.36 4.57
CA VAL A 661 25.60 -2.49 5.75
C VAL A 661 25.45 -1.03 5.30
N SER A 662 24.41 -0.32 5.73
CA SER A 662 24.07 1.03 5.24
C SER A 662 23.66 1.99 6.37
N HIS A 663 24.02 3.27 6.24
CA HIS A 663 23.73 4.30 7.23
C HIS A 663 23.61 5.69 6.61
N SER A 664 22.46 6.31 6.89
CA SER A 664 22.13 7.67 6.46
C SER A 664 22.28 8.66 7.62
N SER A 665 22.78 9.87 7.34
CA SER A 665 22.75 11.01 8.26
C SER A 665 22.41 12.32 7.57
N VAL A 666 22.00 13.31 8.34
CA VAL A 666 21.66 14.68 7.90
C VAL A 666 22.37 15.68 8.81
N SER A 667 22.87 16.78 8.25
CA SER A 667 23.38 17.92 9.01
C SER A 667 23.07 19.25 8.33
N THR A 668 23.26 20.36 9.05
CA THR A 668 22.81 21.69 8.64
C THR A 668 23.99 22.58 8.23
N ALA A 669 23.86 23.26 7.10
CA ALA A 669 24.77 24.28 6.59
C ALA A 669 24.08 25.65 6.49
N GLU A 670 24.84 26.72 6.18
CA GLU A 670 24.34 28.11 6.10
C GLU A 670 23.21 28.30 5.05
N ASP A 671 23.12 27.44 4.03
CA ASP A 671 22.16 27.54 2.92
C ASP A 671 21.05 26.45 2.92
N GLY A 672 21.10 25.49 3.85
CA GLY A 672 20.13 24.40 3.99
C GLY A 672 20.75 23.10 4.53
N GLN A 673 20.11 21.96 4.27
CA GLN A 673 20.57 20.64 4.78
C GLN A 673 21.56 19.94 3.82
N GLU A 674 22.52 19.22 4.40
CA GLU A 674 23.39 18.25 3.75
C GLU A 674 22.98 16.82 4.13
N LEU A 675 22.98 15.94 3.13
CA LEU A 675 22.58 14.55 3.26
C LEU A 675 23.79 13.64 3.06
N ARG A 676 23.95 12.60 3.87
CA ARG A 676 25.07 11.66 3.77
C ARG A 676 24.54 10.22 3.80
N GLU A 677 25.01 9.39 2.87
CA GLU A 677 24.74 7.94 2.86
C GLU A 677 26.06 7.17 2.78
N VAL A 678 26.25 6.24 3.71
CA VAL A 678 27.40 5.34 3.74
C VAL A 678 26.91 3.90 3.59
N VAL A 679 27.12 3.33 2.41
CA VAL A 679 26.76 1.95 2.08
C VAL A 679 28.00 1.10 1.81
N LEU A 680 28.07 -0.05 2.48
CA LEU A 680 29.01 -1.13 2.27
C LEU A 680 28.21 -2.29 1.64
N PRO A 681 28.10 -2.37 0.30
CA PRO A 681 27.13 -3.25 -0.34
C PRO A 681 27.54 -4.73 -0.31
N GLU A 682 28.82 -5.04 -0.12
CA GLU A 682 29.35 -6.41 -0.09
C GLU A 682 30.34 -6.59 1.08
N VAL A 683 29.81 -6.94 2.25
CA VAL A 683 30.55 -7.34 3.45
C VAL A 683 30.52 -8.86 3.55
N LYS A 684 31.65 -9.52 3.27
CA LYS A 684 31.78 -10.98 3.40
C LYS A 684 32.25 -11.34 4.81
N VAL A 685 31.46 -12.15 5.50
CA VAL A 685 31.75 -12.65 6.84
C VAL A 685 32.09 -14.13 6.75
N THR A 686 33.31 -14.49 7.17
CA THR A 686 33.83 -15.88 7.20
C THR A 686 34.69 -16.10 8.47
N LYS A 687 34.45 -15.26 9.49
CA LYS A 687 35.14 -15.07 10.76
C LYS A 687 34.61 -13.80 11.43
N ASP A 688 34.86 -13.63 12.73
CA ASP A 688 34.73 -12.34 13.42
C ASP A 688 35.30 -11.18 12.58
N THR A 689 34.43 -10.23 12.24
CA THR A 689 34.66 -9.18 11.24
C THR A 689 34.33 -7.82 11.83
N THR A 690 35.20 -6.82 11.62
CA THR A 690 34.90 -5.42 11.97
C THR A 690 34.81 -4.57 10.70
N VAL A 691 33.69 -3.88 10.51
CA VAL A 691 33.48 -2.90 9.44
C VAL A 691 33.38 -1.48 10.00
N THR A 692 33.75 -0.50 9.19
CA THR A 692 33.75 0.92 9.58
C THR A 692 32.89 1.73 8.62
N VAL A 693 31.81 2.31 9.14
CA VAL A 693 30.89 3.23 8.48
C VAL A 693 31.39 4.64 8.82
N ASP A 694 31.84 5.41 7.81
CA ASP A 694 32.62 6.64 8.02
C ASP A 694 32.15 7.77 7.09
N ALA A 695 31.31 8.67 7.62
CA ALA A 695 30.66 9.71 6.82
C ALA A 695 31.67 10.70 6.18
N ARG A 696 32.89 10.84 6.73
CA ARG A 696 33.99 11.63 6.13
C ARG A 696 34.45 11.13 4.76
N LYS A 697 34.15 9.87 4.41
CA LYS A 697 34.50 9.26 3.11
C LYS A 697 33.43 9.50 2.03
N THR A 698 32.35 10.19 2.36
CA THR A 698 31.28 10.48 1.40
C THR A 698 31.70 11.58 0.42
N VAL A 699 31.43 11.38 -0.87
CA VAL A 699 31.73 12.32 -1.96
C VAL A 699 30.44 12.97 -2.47
N PRO A 700 30.45 14.27 -2.83
CA PRO A 700 29.23 14.94 -3.29
C PRO A 700 28.77 14.41 -4.65
N VAL A 701 27.49 14.11 -4.75
CA VAL A 701 26.77 13.84 -6.00
C VAL A 701 26.58 15.17 -6.73
N GLN A 702 27.16 15.32 -7.92
CA GLN A 702 27.12 16.55 -8.70
C GLN A 702 26.24 16.40 -9.94
N ILE A 703 25.11 17.11 -9.97
CA ILE A 703 24.33 17.33 -11.18
C ILE A 703 24.75 18.64 -11.82
N ARG A 704 25.21 18.60 -13.08
CA ARG A 704 25.67 19.77 -13.84
C ARG A 704 24.67 20.07 -14.96
N THR A 705 24.08 21.27 -14.94
CA THR A 705 23.03 21.69 -15.89
C THR A 705 23.55 22.67 -16.94
N PRO A 706 23.03 22.68 -18.19
CA PRO A 706 23.41 23.64 -19.23
C PRO A 706 23.06 25.11 -18.96
N ARG A 707 22.23 25.37 -17.94
CA ARG A 707 21.82 26.69 -17.46
C ARG A 707 21.85 26.68 -15.93
N PRO A 708 22.08 27.83 -15.26
CA PRO A 708 22.01 27.91 -13.80
C PRO A 708 20.68 27.36 -13.29
N ALA A 709 20.73 26.50 -12.28
CA ALA A 709 19.53 25.88 -11.71
C ALA A 709 19.68 25.71 -10.20
N GLU A 710 18.55 25.74 -9.49
CA GLU A 710 18.46 25.41 -8.05
C GLU A 710 17.58 24.17 -7.86
N GLN A 711 17.81 23.44 -6.76
CA GLN A 711 16.94 22.33 -6.35
C GLN A 711 15.58 22.88 -5.90
N ARG A 712 14.49 22.32 -6.46
CA ARG A 712 13.10 22.49 -6.00
C ARG A 712 12.29 21.25 -6.33
N GLY A 713 11.53 20.76 -5.35
CA GLY A 713 10.78 19.50 -5.44
C GLY A 713 11.59 18.35 -4.86
N ALA A 714 11.55 17.18 -5.49
CA ALA A 714 12.21 15.99 -4.97
C ALA A 714 13.75 16.08 -5.00
N LEU A 715 14.38 15.88 -3.85
CA LEU A 715 15.75 15.35 -3.72
C LEU A 715 15.66 14.01 -2.97
N SER A 716 15.99 12.92 -3.65
CA SER A 716 15.92 11.58 -3.07
C SER A 716 17.01 10.67 -3.62
N TYR A 717 17.30 9.59 -2.90
CA TYR A 717 18.15 8.52 -3.39
C TYR A 717 17.62 7.16 -2.95
N GLN A 718 18.08 6.12 -3.62
CA GLN A 718 17.78 4.74 -3.29
C GLN A 718 18.95 3.82 -3.63
N THR A 719 19.12 2.76 -2.84
CA THR A 719 19.93 1.60 -3.13
C THR A 719 19.03 0.41 -3.45
N TYR A 720 19.43 -0.39 -4.42
CA TYR A 720 18.87 -1.69 -4.72
C TYR A 720 19.95 -2.74 -4.47
N ARG A 721 19.56 -3.82 -3.80
CA ARG A 721 20.39 -5.00 -3.54
C ARG A 721 19.60 -6.25 -3.88
N GLU A 722 20.23 -7.18 -4.56
CA GLU A 722 19.73 -8.52 -4.85
C GLU A 722 20.79 -9.51 -4.36
N LEU A 723 20.43 -10.46 -3.49
CA LEU A 723 21.33 -11.48 -2.94
C LEU A 723 20.56 -12.80 -2.76
N ASP A 724 21.12 -13.88 -3.30
CA ASP A 724 20.70 -15.27 -3.04
C ASP A 724 19.20 -15.56 -3.23
N GLY A 725 18.53 -14.76 -4.09
CA GLY A 725 17.10 -14.85 -4.42
C GLY A 725 16.22 -13.75 -3.79
N HIS A 726 16.72 -13.05 -2.78
CA HIS A 726 16.02 -11.97 -2.09
C HIS A 726 16.38 -10.59 -2.64
N ALA A 727 15.46 -9.63 -2.52
CA ALA A 727 15.62 -8.28 -3.02
C ALA A 727 15.26 -7.22 -1.97
N LEU A 728 16.08 -6.17 -1.88
CA LEU A 728 15.83 -4.99 -1.05
C LEU A 728 15.95 -3.74 -1.92
N VAL A 729 14.87 -2.94 -1.96
CA VAL A 729 14.96 -1.53 -2.39
C VAL A 729 14.80 -0.65 -1.15
N GLN A 730 15.86 0.06 -0.77
CA GLN A 730 15.86 1.03 0.32
C GLN A 730 16.04 2.43 -0.26
N GLY A 731 15.33 3.44 0.26
CA GLY A 731 15.61 4.82 -0.11
C GLY A 731 15.17 5.86 0.91
N THR A 732 15.64 7.08 0.68
CA THR A 732 15.42 8.23 1.56
C THR A 732 15.20 9.50 0.72
N MET A 733 14.31 10.38 1.18
CA MET A 733 13.89 11.60 0.50
C MET A 733 13.90 12.78 1.45
N PHE A 734 14.18 13.96 0.90
CA PHE A 734 14.28 15.21 1.63
C PHE A 734 13.61 16.34 0.83
N PHE A 735 13.06 17.29 1.56
CA PHE A 735 12.32 18.44 1.02
C PHE A 735 13.29 19.50 0.45
N ASP A 736 12.77 20.58 -0.17
CA ASP A 736 13.58 21.62 -0.84
C ASP A 736 14.42 22.53 0.09
N ILE A 737 14.56 22.16 1.36
CA ILE A 737 15.60 22.63 2.27
C ILE A 737 16.94 21.90 2.05
N ALA A 738 16.94 20.65 1.57
CA ALA A 738 18.15 19.87 1.34
C ALA A 738 18.85 20.29 0.03
N LYS A 739 20.14 20.65 0.13
CA LYS A 739 20.91 21.25 -0.97
C LYS A 739 21.96 20.31 -1.57
N ARG A 740 22.46 19.35 -0.79
CA ARG A 740 23.61 18.51 -1.16
C ARG A 740 23.38 17.07 -0.69
N LEU A 741 23.76 16.12 -1.55
CA LEU A 741 23.84 14.71 -1.23
C LEU A 741 25.28 14.24 -1.38
N TYR A 742 25.82 13.59 -0.35
CA TYR A 742 27.11 12.95 -0.34
C TYR A 742 26.93 11.43 -0.16
N VAL A 743 27.70 10.64 -0.89
CA VAL A 743 27.60 9.16 -0.85
C VAL A 743 28.97 8.52 -0.75
N SER A 744 29.11 7.41 -0.02
CA SER A 744 30.38 6.67 0.03
C SER A 744 30.67 5.95 -1.29
N PRO A 745 31.82 6.19 -1.95
CA PRO A 745 32.26 5.34 -3.05
C PRO A 745 32.44 3.89 -2.60
N THR A 746 32.05 2.94 -3.44
CA THR A 746 32.16 1.50 -3.13
C THR A 746 33.17 0.81 -4.05
N ALA A 747 33.55 -0.42 -3.69
CA ALA A 747 34.10 -1.36 -4.66
C ALA A 747 33.01 -1.85 -5.64
N PRO A 748 33.39 -2.46 -6.78
CA PRO A 748 32.52 -3.34 -7.54
C PRO A 748 31.95 -4.46 -6.67
N VAL A 749 30.65 -4.70 -6.84
CA VAL A 749 29.93 -5.86 -6.32
C VAL A 749 30.18 -7.07 -7.23
N HIS A 750 30.26 -8.24 -6.62
CA HIS A 750 30.57 -9.51 -7.27
C HIS A 750 29.60 -10.64 -6.89
N ASN A 751 28.93 -10.56 -5.74
CA ASN A 751 27.79 -11.43 -5.44
C ASN A 751 26.47 -10.67 -5.66
N GLY A 752 25.57 -11.20 -6.49
CA GLY A 752 24.26 -10.60 -6.77
C GLY A 752 24.28 -9.27 -7.54
N THR A 753 23.22 -8.47 -7.36
CA THR A 753 23.01 -7.18 -8.03
C THR A 753 23.07 -6.02 -7.04
N PHE A 754 23.67 -4.90 -7.47
CA PHE A 754 23.60 -3.62 -6.79
C PHE A 754 23.34 -2.47 -7.77
N GLU A 755 22.46 -1.54 -7.40
CA GLU A 755 22.31 -0.25 -8.10
C GLU A 755 22.11 0.88 -7.07
N PHE A 756 22.81 1.99 -7.23
CA PHE A 756 22.53 3.25 -6.54
C PHE A 756 21.91 4.23 -7.53
N ALA A 757 20.85 4.92 -7.12
CA ALA A 757 20.24 5.99 -7.91
C ALA A 757 19.93 7.21 -7.05
N SER A 758 20.06 8.42 -7.60
CA SER A 758 19.62 9.67 -6.99
C SER A 758 18.77 10.51 -7.94
N ARG A 759 17.65 11.02 -7.44
CA ARG A 759 16.73 11.90 -8.17
C ARG A 759 16.87 13.35 -7.76
N TRP A 760 16.90 14.22 -8.76
CA TRP A 760 17.07 15.66 -8.61
C TRP A 760 16.08 16.39 -9.50
N GLN A 761 15.24 17.22 -8.89
CA GLN A 761 14.39 18.17 -9.60
C GLN A 761 15.01 19.56 -9.51
N LEU A 762 15.41 20.11 -10.67
CA LEU A 762 16.18 21.34 -10.79
C LEU A 762 15.49 22.33 -11.73
N VAL A 763 15.32 23.58 -11.29
CA VAL A 763 14.60 24.64 -12.02
C VAL A 763 15.42 25.93 -12.11
N ALA A 764 15.01 26.89 -12.93
CA ALA A 764 15.64 28.22 -12.96
C ALA A 764 15.55 28.88 -11.56
N PRO A 765 16.60 29.56 -11.07
CA PRO A 765 16.60 30.11 -9.72
C PRO A 765 15.41 31.04 -9.44
N LEU A 766 14.64 30.72 -8.40
CA LEU A 766 13.39 31.40 -8.06
C LEU A 766 13.66 32.87 -7.70
N LEU A 767 14.76 33.10 -6.98
CA LEU A 767 15.26 34.42 -6.63
C LEU A 767 16.77 34.47 -6.91
N GLN A 768 17.22 35.52 -7.61
CA GLN A 768 18.63 35.91 -7.63
C GLN A 768 18.76 37.23 -6.89
N ALA A 769 19.50 37.25 -5.78
CA ALA A 769 19.69 38.41 -4.91
C ALA A 769 21.17 38.75 -4.75
N ARG A 770 21.53 40.04 -4.84
CA ARG A 770 22.91 40.55 -4.82
C ARG A 770 23.00 41.87 -4.06
N ALA A 771 24.05 42.11 -3.28
CA ALA A 771 24.31 43.39 -2.61
C ALA A 771 25.66 44.01 -2.99
N THR A 772 25.70 45.34 -3.11
CA THR A 772 26.94 46.08 -3.46
C THR A 772 28.05 45.87 -2.42
N GLY A 773 29.07 45.10 -2.78
CA GLY A 773 30.26 44.85 -1.95
C GLY A 773 30.05 43.82 -0.83
N LEU A 774 29.17 42.85 -1.06
CA LEU A 774 29.12 41.56 -0.37
C LEU A 774 29.32 40.43 -1.41
N PRO A 775 29.51 39.17 -0.99
CA PRO A 775 29.47 38.01 -1.89
C PRO A 775 28.15 37.89 -2.67
N ASP A 776 28.20 37.09 -3.73
CA ASP A 776 27.11 36.83 -4.69
C ASP A 776 27.05 35.31 -4.97
N PRO A 777 25.87 34.66 -4.86
CA PRO A 777 24.59 35.23 -4.47
C PRO A 777 24.50 35.62 -2.98
N LEU A 778 23.41 36.29 -2.61
CA LEU A 778 22.91 36.31 -1.23
C LEU A 778 21.96 35.14 -1.03
N ASP A 779 22.10 34.41 0.07
CA ASP A 779 21.22 33.33 0.48
C ASP A 779 19.88 33.88 0.98
N ALA A 780 19.02 34.22 0.00
CA ALA A 780 17.77 34.92 0.20
C ALA A 780 16.59 34.11 -0.33
N TYR A 781 15.52 34.05 0.46
CA TYR A 781 14.29 33.31 0.15
C TYR A 781 13.10 34.27 0.03
N TYR A 782 12.07 33.94 -0.76
CA TYR A 782 10.81 34.69 -0.74
C TYR A 782 9.94 34.23 0.44
N MET A 783 9.28 35.16 1.13
CA MET A 783 8.21 34.81 2.06
C MET A 783 7.04 34.15 1.28
N PRO A 784 6.25 33.23 1.88
CA PRO A 784 5.22 32.47 1.17
C PRO A 784 4.25 33.33 0.35
N ALA A 785 3.65 34.34 0.99
CA ALA A 785 2.69 35.27 0.40
C ALA A 785 3.31 36.42 -0.44
N SER A 786 4.62 36.39 -0.71
CA SER A 786 5.31 37.51 -1.36
C SER A 786 4.90 37.71 -2.82
N PRO A 787 4.59 38.94 -3.26
CA PRO A 787 4.75 39.34 -4.66
C PRO A 787 6.19 39.11 -5.14
N LEU A 788 6.36 38.85 -6.43
CA LEU A 788 7.67 38.61 -7.04
C LEU A 788 8.31 39.93 -7.51
N PHE A 789 9.64 40.03 -7.41
CA PHE A 789 10.41 41.01 -8.18
C PHE A 789 10.43 40.61 -9.66
N SER A 790 10.66 41.59 -10.56
CA SER A 790 10.69 41.33 -12.00
C SER A 790 11.80 40.35 -12.41
N ASP A 791 11.50 39.51 -13.38
CA ASP A 791 12.42 38.62 -14.11
C ASP A 791 13.44 39.38 -14.98
N HIS A 792 13.19 40.67 -15.25
CA HIS A 792 14.13 41.59 -15.88
C HIS A 792 15.12 42.21 -14.87
N GLY A 793 14.89 42.01 -13.57
CA GLY A 793 15.68 42.56 -12.48
C GLY A 793 15.08 43.84 -11.86
N THR A 794 15.41 44.10 -10.60
CA THR A 794 14.96 45.29 -9.85
C THR A 794 16.03 45.66 -8.83
N THR A 795 16.67 46.83 -9.01
CA THR A 795 17.68 47.37 -8.08
C THR A 795 17.06 48.41 -7.16
N LEU A 796 17.24 48.24 -5.85
CA LEU A 796 16.74 49.13 -4.81
C LEU A 796 17.85 49.49 -3.82
N ARG A 797 17.92 50.76 -3.42
CA ARG A 797 18.81 51.19 -2.34
C ARG A 797 18.24 50.80 -0.98
N ALA A 798 19.07 50.25 -0.11
CA ALA A 798 18.67 49.83 1.23
C ALA A 798 18.47 51.03 2.18
N ALA A 799 17.49 50.92 3.06
CA ALA A 799 17.30 51.75 4.24
C ALA A 799 16.97 50.87 5.43
N ASN A 800 17.52 51.20 6.61
CA ASN A 800 17.18 50.50 7.85
C ASN A 800 15.74 50.89 8.24
N ALA A 801 14.89 49.89 8.45
CA ALA A 801 13.49 50.05 8.84
C ALA A 801 13.24 49.61 10.30
N GLY A 802 14.29 49.39 11.09
CA GLY A 802 14.19 48.98 12.49
C GLY A 802 13.70 47.54 12.65
N ASP A 803 12.86 47.33 13.66
CA ASP A 803 12.31 46.01 14.03
C ASP A 803 10.82 45.90 13.69
N ALA A 804 10.34 44.69 13.40
CA ALA A 804 8.94 44.39 13.08
C ALA A 804 7.95 44.86 14.15
N ALA A 805 8.34 44.85 15.44
CA ALA A 805 7.50 45.36 16.53
C ALA A 805 7.47 46.90 16.63
N SER A 806 8.35 47.63 15.93
CA SER A 806 8.43 49.10 15.94
C SER A 806 9.15 49.65 14.68
N PRO A 807 8.51 49.58 13.49
CA PRO A 807 9.17 49.88 12.22
C PRO A 807 9.42 51.38 12.00
N GLN A 808 10.61 51.71 11.53
CA GLN A 808 11.06 53.07 11.20
C GLN A 808 10.63 53.44 9.77
N LEU A 809 9.55 54.21 9.65
CA LEU A 809 8.90 54.53 8.37
C LEU A 809 9.54 55.71 7.60
N SER A 810 10.47 56.44 8.21
CA SER A 810 11.08 57.63 7.61
C SER A 810 12.10 57.29 6.53
N GLY A 811 12.07 58.03 5.41
CA GLY A 811 13.05 57.86 4.33
C GLY A 811 12.90 56.60 3.46
N LEU A 812 11.89 55.76 3.69
CA LEU A 812 11.68 54.51 2.95
C LEU A 812 11.14 54.68 1.51
N ARG A 813 10.63 55.87 1.14
CA ARG A 813 9.99 56.10 -0.16
C ARG A 813 10.93 55.76 -1.34
N GLY A 814 10.53 54.79 -2.15
CA GLY A 814 11.31 54.30 -3.30
C GLY A 814 12.47 53.36 -2.96
N ARG A 815 12.61 52.92 -1.71
CA ARG A 815 13.73 52.11 -1.21
C ARG A 815 13.33 50.67 -0.86
N LEU A 816 14.34 49.84 -0.62
CA LEU A 816 14.21 48.57 0.08
C LEU A 816 14.27 48.83 1.59
N ALA A 817 13.23 48.42 2.32
CA ALA A 817 13.22 48.45 3.77
C ALA A 817 13.92 47.21 4.33
N VAL A 818 14.99 47.36 5.11
CA VAL A 818 15.66 46.26 5.81
C VAL A 818 15.14 46.21 7.24
N LEU A 819 14.40 45.15 7.57
CA LEU A 819 13.61 45.00 8.80
C LEU A 819 14.11 43.78 9.58
N THR A 820 14.37 43.91 10.87
CA THR A 820 14.63 42.75 11.75
C THR A 820 13.33 42.21 12.32
N ASP A 821 13.23 40.89 12.48
CA ASP A 821 12.14 40.27 13.25
C ASP A 821 12.75 39.41 14.37
N ASN A 822 13.09 40.08 15.46
CA ASN A 822 13.73 39.45 16.62
C ASN A 822 12.72 38.78 17.57
N GLN A 823 11.41 38.92 17.33
CA GLN A 823 10.34 38.53 18.26
C GLN A 823 9.23 37.67 17.62
N GLY A 824 9.34 37.35 16.33
CA GLY A 824 8.40 36.50 15.59
C GLY A 824 6.98 37.06 15.49
N THR A 825 6.78 38.37 15.68
CA THR A 825 5.47 38.98 15.92
C THR A 825 5.34 40.37 15.30
N GLY A 826 4.14 40.70 14.79
CA GLY A 826 3.81 42.02 14.24
C GLY A 826 4.14 42.25 12.76
N THR A 827 4.89 41.33 12.12
CA THR A 827 5.45 41.49 10.77
C THR A 827 4.44 41.93 9.70
N ASP A 828 3.23 41.35 9.63
CA ASP A 828 2.20 41.79 8.67
C ASP A 828 1.73 43.25 8.84
N GLN A 829 1.68 43.73 10.09
CA GLN A 829 1.35 45.13 10.37
C GLN A 829 2.50 46.04 9.93
N ALA A 830 3.75 45.65 10.20
CA ALA A 830 4.92 46.36 9.73
C ALA A 830 4.98 46.42 8.18
N LEU A 831 4.70 45.31 7.48
CA LEU A 831 4.63 45.27 6.02
C LEU A 831 3.60 46.26 5.46
N ARG A 832 2.40 46.34 6.06
CA ARG A 832 1.36 47.31 5.66
C ARG A 832 1.80 48.76 5.92
N GLN A 833 2.44 49.05 7.05
CA GLN A 833 2.95 50.38 7.38
C GLN A 833 4.12 50.81 6.45
N ILE A 834 5.03 49.89 6.14
CA ILE A 834 6.17 50.10 5.23
C ILE A 834 5.69 50.31 3.78
N ALA A 835 4.65 49.61 3.35
CA ALA A 835 3.98 49.85 2.08
C ALA A 835 3.36 51.26 2.02
N ALA A 836 2.65 51.69 3.07
CA ALA A 836 2.08 53.05 3.17
C ALA A 836 3.17 54.16 3.18
N ALA A 837 4.35 53.88 3.73
CA ALA A 837 5.52 54.77 3.65
C ALA A 837 6.10 54.91 2.22
N GLY A 838 5.69 54.05 1.29
CA GLY A 838 6.05 54.09 -0.12
C GLY A 838 7.35 53.34 -0.47
N ALA A 839 7.74 52.35 0.34
CA ALA A 839 8.82 51.42 0.00
C ALA A 839 8.50 50.61 -1.28
N LYS A 840 9.51 49.92 -1.83
CA LYS A 840 9.38 49.09 -3.05
C LYS A 840 9.74 47.63 -2.88
N GLY A 841 10.12 47.24 -1.67
CA GLY A 841 10.32 45.86 -1.24
C GLY A 841 10.77 45.86 0.22
N VAL A 842 10.77 44.68 0.84
CA VAL A 842 11.25 44.45 2.21
C VAL A 842 12.27 43.31 2.21
N LEU A 843 13.38 43.53 2.92
CA LEU A 843 14.36 42.51 3.28
C LEU A 843 14.22 42.22 4.78
N LEU A 844 13.63 41.07 5.09
CA LEU A 844 13.47 40.56 6.45
C LEU A 844 14.77 39.88 6.90
N VAL A 845 15.31 40.29 8.03
CA VAL A 845 16.44 39.62 8.69
C VAL A 845 15.88 38.67 9.74
N HIS A 846 16.18 37.38 9.60
CA HIS A 846 15.82 36.36 10.59
C HIS A 846 16.71 36.45 11.84
N PHE A 847 16.30 35.82 12.93
CA PHE A 847 17.04 35.81 14.20
C PHE A 847 18.16 34.75 14.22
N ASP A 848 18.12 33.77 13.33
CA ASP A 848 19.18 32.80 13.08
C ASP A 848 19.63 32.85 11.61
N ASP A 849 20.59 31.99 11.24
CA ASP A 849 21.19 31.94 9.91
C ASP A 849 20.55 30.90 8.95
N ASN A 850 19.37 30.33 9.27
CA ASN A 850 18.59 29.51 8.35
C ASN A 850 17.33 30.25 7.86
N PRO A 851 17.44 31.18 6.89
CA PRO A 851 16.32 31.97 6.39
C PRO A 851 15.35 31.19 5.49
N TRP A 852 15.42 29.86 5.42
CA TRP A 852 14.63 29.06 4.48
C TRP A 852 13.13 29.34 4.60
N THR A 853 12.50 29.60 3.44
CA THR A 853 11.04 29.70 3.27
C THR A 853 10.65 29.24 1.86
N ARG A 854 9.45 28.68 1.72
CA ARG A 854 8.87 28.25 0.43
C ARG A 854 7.82 29.27 -0.06
N TRP A 855 7.91 29.66 -1.33
CA TRP A 855 6.93 30.55 -1.97
C TRP A 855 5.72 29.78 -2.51
N THR A 856 4.51 30.31 -2.36
CA THR A 856 3.27 29.70 -2.90
C THR A 856 2.72 30.50 -4.08
N PRO A 857 2.09 29.86 -5.08
CA PRO A 857 1.44 30.54 -6.22
C PRO A 857 0.09 31.19 -5.88
N ASP A 858 -0.60 30.73 -4.83
CA ASP A 858 -1.92 31.21 -4.43
C ASP A 858 -1.92 31.89 -3.04
N GLY A 859 -3.09 32.34 -2.60
CA GLY A 859 -3.32 33.07 -1.34
C GLY A 859 -3.22 34.59 -1.49
N ASP A 860 -3.75 35.31 -0.48
CA ASP A 860 -3.63 36.76 -0.39
C ASP A 860 -2.16 37.21 -0.35
N ARG A 861 -1.84 38.28 -1.08
CA ARG A 861 -0.45 38.71 -1.28
C ARG A 861 -0.05 39.86 -0.37
N SER A 862 1.18 39.80 0.14
CA SER A 862 1.79 40.90 0.89
C SER A 862 1.80 42.18 0.02
N PRO A 863 1.68 43.40 0.61
CA PRO A 863 1.52 44.64 -0.15
C PRO A 863 2.78 45.09 -0.92
N LEU A 864 3.92 44.43 -0.70
CA LEU A 864 5.21 44.63 -1.37
C LEU A 864 5.92 43.27 -1.49
N PRO A 865 6.86 43.08 -2.43
CA PRO A 865 7.79 41.94 -2.40
C PRO A 865 8.56 41.88 -1.08
N VAL A 866 8.58 40.70 -0.44
CA VAL A 866 9.28 40.42 0.82
C VAL A 866 10.22 39.24 0.64
N VAL A 867 11.50 39.47 0.92
CA VAL A 867 12.56 38.46 0.87
C VAL A 867 13.26 38.37 2.23
N ARG A 868 13.77 37.19 2.58
CA ARG A 868 14.30 36.85 3.90
C ARG A 868 15.77 36.43 3.80
N VAL A 869 16.62 36.85 4.74
CA VAL A 869 18.04 36.46 4.86
C VAL A 869 18.43 36.16 6.31
N GLY A 870 19.46 35.33 6.50
CA GLY A 870 19.96 34.93 7.82
C GLY A 870 20.56 36.10 8.60
N ALA A 871 20.60 35.98 9.93
CA ALA A 871 21.05 37.00 10.88
C ALA A 871 22.43 37.59 10.52
N THR A 872 23.42 36.74 10.22
CA THR A 872 24.79 37.13 9.86
C THR A 872 24.82 37.89 8.52
N THR A 873 24.03 37.47 7.53
CA THR A 873 23.93 38.17 6.24
C THR A 873 23.15 39.49 6.39
N GLY A 874 22.11 39.53 7.21
CA GLY A 874 21.40 40.74 7.60
C GLY A 874 22.31 41.77 8.29
N ALA A 875 23.13 41.34 9.24
CA ALA A 875 24.11 42.20 9.92
C ALA A 875 25.18 42.77 8.97
N LYS A 876 25.69 41.95 8.03
CA LYS A 876 26.58 42.38 6.95
C LYS A 876 25.94 43.43 6.03
N ILE A 877 24.62 43.40 5.83
CA ILE A 877 23.88 44.39 5.05
C ILE A 877 23.61 45.67 5.88
N LEU A 878 23.04 45.53 7.09
CA LEU A 878 22.68 46.63 7.99
C LEU A 878 23.88 47.55 8.30
N SER A 879 25.04 46.96 8.58
CA SER A 879 26.28 47.70 8.87
C SER A 879 26.77 48.58 7.71
N ARG A 880 26.35 48.31 6.46
CA ARG A 880 26.73 49.07 5.26
C ARG A 880 25.73 50.17 4.89
N ILE A 881 24.50 50.15 5.41
CA ILE A 881 23.46 51.16 5.14
C ILE A 881 23.89 52.60 5.52
N PRO A 882 24.61 52.85 6.64
CA PRO A 882 25.10 54.19 6.99
C PRO A 882 26.03 54.83 5.94
N HIS A 883 26.68 54.05 5.08
CA HIS A 883 27.50 54.59 3.98
C HIS A 883 26.67 55.05 2.76
N HIS A 884 25.34 54.88 2.80
CA HIS A 884 24.36 55.31 1.79
C HIS A 884 24.55 54.75 0.37
N THR A 885 25.50 53.84 0.15
CA THR A 885 25.85 53.20 -1.13
C THR A 885 25.39 51.75 -1.25
N THR A 886 24.71 51.21 -0.23
CA THR A 886 24.23 49.82 -0.22
C THR A 886 22.99 49.69 -1.11
N GLU A 887 23.18 49.13 -2.30
CA GLU A 887 22.10 48.76 -3.21
C GLU A 887 22.01 47.23 -3.32
N LEU A 888 20.77 46.75 -3.47
CA LEU A 888 20.48 45.34 -3.69
C LEU A 888 19.74 45.18 -5.02
N THR A 889 20.11 44.16 -5.78
CA THR A 889 19.44 43.78 -7.02
C THR A 889 18.79 42.43 -6.85
N PHE A 890 17.50 42.37 -7.16
CA PHE A 890 16.67 41.16 -7.09
C PHE A 890 16.15 40.79 -8.47
N ARG A 891 15.95 39.50 -8.71
CA ARG A 891 15.32 38.97 -9.93
C ARG A 891 14.46 37.76 -9.57
N GLY A 892 13.16 37.81 -9.87
CA GLY A 892 12.22 36.72 -9.59
C GLY A 892 11.91 35.87 -10.83
N THR A 893 12.00 34.55 -10.73
CA THR A 893 11.83 33.63 -11.88
C THR A 893 10.83 32.48 -11.63
N ALA A 894 9.73 32.73 -10.91
CA ALA A 894 8.79 31.66 -10.53
C ALA A 894 8.19 30.89 -11.72
N ARG A 895 7.96 31.55 -12.87
CA ARG A 895 7.59 30.88 -14.13
C ARG A 895 8.83 30.30 -14.81
N SER A 896 9.43 29.27 -14.20
CA SER A 896 10.68 28.68 -14.68
C SER A 896 10.55 28.17 -16.13
N PRO A 897 11.35 28.67 -17.09
CA PRO A 897 11.29 28.24 -18.49
C PRO A 897 11.91 26.85 -18.74
N TYR A 898 12.44 26.21 -17.70
CA TYR A 898 12.96 24.85 -17.80
C TYR A 898 12.86 24.05 -16.49
N LEU A 899 12.96 22.75 -16.67
CA LEU A 899 13.08 21.73 -15.63
C LEU A 899 14.17 20.75 -16.06
N TYR A 900 14.97 20.28 -15.11
CA TYR A 900 15.75 19.06 -15.25
C TYR A 900 15.21 18.08 -14.20
N ASP A 901 14.55 17.01 -14.64
CA ASP A 901 13.99 15.93 -13.79
C ASP A 901 14.92 14.72 -13.95
N VAL A 902 16.01 14.77 -13.19
CA VAL A 902 17.20 13.94 -13.40
C VAL A 902 17.14 12.74 -12.48
N LEU A 903 17.36 11.55 -13.04
CA LEU A 903 17.68 10.34 -12.29
C LEU A 903 19.09 9.89 -12.66
N GLN A 904 20.05 10.22 -11.78
CA GLN A 904 21.41 9.73 -11.87
C GLN A 904 21.45 8.28 -11.36
N VAL A 905 22.09 7.37 -12.10
CA VAL A 905 22.14 5.94 -11.79
C VAL A 905 23.60 5.45 -11.79
N SER A 906 23.93 4.46 -10.96
CA SER A 906 25.24 3.79 -10.88
C SER A 906 25.05 2.30 -10.58
N ARG A 907 25.46 1.43 -11.50
CA ARG A 907 25.33 -0.04 -11.37
C ARG A 907 26.59 -0.69 -10.84
N GLN A 908 26.40 -1.70 -10.01
CA GLN A 908 27.40 -2.55 -9.35
C GLN A 908 28.48 -1.83 -8.52
N GLN A 909 28.52 -0.50 -8.49
CA GLN A 909 29.36 0.30 -7.60
C GLN A 909 28.85 1.75 -7.51
N ILE A 910 29.18 2.46 -6.43
CA ILE A 910 29.17 3.93 -6.39
C ILE A 910 30.56 4.44 -6.79
N PRO A 911 30.71 5.19 -7.91
CA PRO A 911 32.01 5.68 -8.36
C PRO A 911 32.67 6.67 -7.38
N GLN A 912 34.01 6.76 -7.45
CA GLN A 912 34.82 7.72 -6.68
C GLN A 912 34.42 9.19 -6.93
N HIS A 913 33.80 9.49 -8.08
CA HIS A 913 33.22 10.78 -8.41
C HIS A 913 31.84 10.58 -9.05
N VAL A 914 30.77 10.88 -8.32
CA VAL A 914 29.40 10.77 -8.83
C VAL A 914 29.01 12.07 -9.53
N VAL A 915 29.25 12.15 -10.84
CA VAL A 915 28.98 13.35 -11.65
C VAL A 915 28.06 13.01 -12.82
N HIS A 916 26.90 13.65 -12.89
CA HIS A 916 25.98 13.57 -14.02
C HIS A 916 25.88 14.95 -14.69
N THR A 917 26.13 15.03 -16.00
CA THR A 917 26.14 16.31 -16.74
C THR A 917 25.03 16.29 -17.78
N VAL A 918 23.92 16.96 -17.46
CA VAL A 918 22.69 16.89 -18.24
C VAL A 918 22.89 17.56 -19.61
N THR A 919 22.56 16.85 -20.68
CA THR A 919 22.60 17.36 -22.05
C THR A 919 21.33 17.00 -22.82
N ALA A 920 21.21 17.50 -24.06
CA ALA A 920 20.18 17.04 -24.99
C ALA A 920 20.50 15.67 -25.65
N ARG A 921 21.62 14.99 -25.29
CA ARG A 921 22.04 13.71 -25.88
C ARG A 921 21.84 12.50 -24.96
N ASP A 922 21.90 12.70 -23.65
CA ASP A 922 21.70 11.68 -22.60
C ASP A 922 20.30 11.75 -21.97
N SER A 923 19.64 12.91 -22.05
CA SER A 923 18.23 13.10 -21.68
C SER A 923 17.30 12.95 -22.89
N ALA A 924 15.99 12.83 -22.63
CA ALA A 924 14.96 13.26 -23.58
C ALA A 924 14.57 14.72 -23.29
N VAL A 925 14.31 15.49 -24.35
CA VAL A 925 13.91 16.90 -24.24
C VAL A 925 12.42 17.04 -24.58
N LEU A 926 11.61 17.37 -23.58
CA LEU A 926 10.17 17.58 -23.74
C LEU A 926 9.89 19.07 -23.83
N HIS A 927 9.11 19.48 -24.83
CA HIS A 927 8.49 20.81 -24.85
C HIS A 927 7.03 20.66 -24.39
N THR A 928 6.87 20.64 -23.07
CA THR A 928 5.59 20.38 -22.40
C THR A 928 4.84 21.70 -22.20
N THR A 929 3.64 21.77 -22.78
CA THR A 929 2.70 22.89 -22.64
C THR A 929 1.66 22.54 -21.58
N TYR A 930 1.43 23.44 -20.64
CA TYR A 930 0.39 23.33 -19.63
C TYR A 930 -0.72 24.31 -20.01
N ALA A 931 -1.83 23.80 -20.56
CA ALA A 931 -2.83 24.64 -21.18
C ALA A 931 -3.56 25.52 -20.16
N GLY A 932 -3.72 26.80 -20.48
CA GLY A 932 -4.48 27.76 -19.67
C GLY A 932 -5.98 27.50 -19.79
N ASN A 933 -6.56 26.81 -18.81
CA ASN A 933 -7.98 26.42 -18.81
C ASN A 933 -8.90 27.35 -18.00
N GLY A 934 -8.34 28.16 -17.10
CA GLY A 934 -9.05 29.08 -16.21
C GLY A 934 -8.23 29.34 -14.94
N GLY A 935 -8.90 29.74 -13.86
CA GLY A 935 -8.36 29.75 -12.48
C GLY A 935 -7.17 30.67 -12.22
N SER A 936 -6.35 30.33 -11.22
CA SER A 936 -5.23 31.17 -10.73
C SER A 936 -4.05 31.31 -11.71
N GLY A 937 -4.09 30.65 -12.87
CA GLY A 937 -3.00 30.63 -13.85
C GLY A 937 -1.85 29.70 -13.47
N TRP A 938 -2.07 28.80 -12.51
CA TRP A 938 -1.17 27.77 -12.03
C TRP A 938 -1.89 26.42 -11.91
N ALA A 939 -1.10 25.35 -11.96
CA ALA A 939 -1.49 23.96 -11.83
C ALA A 939 -0.46 23.24 -10.94
N SER A 940 -0.75 22.04 -10.45
CA SER A 940 0.24 21.13 -9.88
C SER A 940 0.54 19.97 -10.84
N GLU A 941 1.80 19.52 -10.89
CA GLU A 941 2.20 18.34 -11.66
C GLU A 941 3.27 17.51 -10.97
N GLN A 942 3.33 16.23 -11.33
CA GLN A 942 4.29 15.26 -10.79
C GLN A 942 4.64 14.22 -11.85
N ARG A 943 5.92 13.85 -11.92
CA ARG A 943 6.34 12.62 -12.62
C ARG A 943 6.71 11.52 -11.64
N PHE A 944 6.00 10.40 -11.74
CA PHE A 944 6.33 9.13 -11.13
C PHE A 944 7.42 8.44 -11.94
N ALA A 945 8.55 8.14 -11.31
CA ALA A 945 9.67 7.39 -11.87
C ALA A 945 9.75 6.02 -11.18
N ARG A 946 9.88 4.95 -11.95
CA ARG A 946 10.11 3.58 -11.44
C ARG A 946 11.35 2.99 -12.13
N ARG A 947 12.29 2.46 -11.35
CA ARG A 947 13.36 1.59 -11.86
C ARG A 947 12.79 0.21 -12.19
N PRO A 948 13.42 -0.61 -13.07
CA PRO A 948 12.86 -1.90 -13.51
C PRO A 948 12.51 -2.91 -12.40
N TYR A 949 13.08 -2.75 -11.20
CA TYR A 949 12.92 -3.64 -10.05
C TYR A 949 11.92 -3.13 -8.99
N GLN A 950 11.24 -2.00 -9.21
CA GLN A 950 10.31 -1.40 -8.23
C GLN A 950 8.84 -1.60 -8.64
N GLN A 951 8.01 -2.13 -7.74
CA GLN A 951 6.56 -2.15 -7.95
C GLN A 951 5.92 -0.82 -7.53
N THR A 952 6.40 -0.21 -6.43
CA THR A 952 5.91 1.07 -5.92
C THR A 952 6.71 2.28 -6.43
N ALA A 953 6.04 3.39 -6.72
CA ALA A 953 6.65 4.69 -7.02
C ALA A 953 6.57 5.63 -5.81
N TRP A 954 7.65 5.66 -5.02
CA TRP A 954 7.80 6.49 -3.80
C TRP A 954 8.92 7.52 -3.93
N LEU A 955 9.15 8.31 -2.88
CA LEU A 955 10.25 9.28 -2.75
C LEU A 955 10.19 10.41 -3.81
N GLN A 956 8.97 10.87 -4.09
CA GLN A 956 8.63 11.82 -5.15
C GLN A 956 7.37 12.60 -4.79
N TYR A 957 7.39 13.90 -5.05
CA TYR A 957 6.32 14.83 -4.71
C TYR A 957 5.88 15.68 -5.90
N ASN A 958 4.82 16.47 -5.71
CA ASN A 958 4.32 17.38 -6.73
C ASN A 958 5.05 18.73 -6.72
N ARG A 959 4.81 19.53 -7.76
CA ARG A 959 5.34 20.89 -7.87
C ARG A 959 4.39 21.76 -8.68
N TYR A 960 4.36 23.04 -8.35
CA TYR A 960 3.56 24.02 -9.07
C TYR A 960 4.15 24.32 -10.46
N VAL A 961 3.27 24.48 -11.44
CA VAL A 961 3.62 24.80 -12.83
C VAL A 961 2.69 25.90 -13.35
N PRO A 962 3.20 26.92 -14.07
CA PRO A 962 2.34 27.94 -14.65
C PRO A 962 1.52 27.37 -15.81
N THR A 963 0.22 27.68 -15.85
CA THR A 963 -0.61 27.40 -17.03
C THR A 963 -0.54 28.55 -18.03
N GLY A 964 -0.94 28.28 -19.28
CA GLY A 964 -0.74 29.20 -20.41
C GLY A 964 0.72 29.25 -20.87
N PHE A 965 1.50 28.20 -20.63
CA PHE A 965 2.95 28.22 -20.72
C PHE A 965 3.53 26.93 -21.31
N THR A 966 4.67 27.04 -22.00
CA THR A 966 5.45 25.89 -22.50
C THR A 966 6.82 25.89 -21.84
N ARG A 967 7.12 24.84 -21.07
CA ARG A 967 8.40 24.65 -20.37
C ARG A 967 9.27 23.67 -21.18
N THR A 968 10.59 23.84 -21.14
CA THR A 968 11.53 22.90 -21.79
C THR A 968 12.18 22.01 -20.74
N GLU A 969 11.89 20.73 -20.80
CA GLU A 969 12.11 19.79 -19.70
C GLU A 969 13.04 18.67 -20.14
N TYR A 970 14.06 18.40 -19.32
CA TYR A 970 15.04 17.34 -19.56
C TYR A 970 14.73 16.21 -18.61
N VAL A 971 14.35 15.06 -19.14
CA VAL A 971 13.99 13.86 -18.35
C VAL A 971 15.01 12.77 -18.63
N SER A 972 15.54 12.14 -17.57
CA SER A 972 16.55 11.08 -17.73
C SER A 972 15.99 9.88 -18.49
N ALA A 973 16.70 9.51 -19.56
CA ALA A 973 16.35 8.42 -20.44
C ALA A 973 16.95 7.08 -19.99
N GLY A 974 16.52 5.97 -20.62
CA GLY A 974 17.03 4.62 -20.35
C GLY A 974 15.89 3.65 -20.03
N ASP A 975 16.09 2.83 -19.01
CA ASP A 975 15.14 1.83 -18.52
C ASP A 975 14.29 2.29 -17.32
N THR A 976 14.41 3.56 -16.91
CA THR A 976 13.44 4.18 -15.98
C THR A 976 12.10 4.36 -16.70
N SER A 977 11.05 3.77 -16.13
CA SER A 977 9.67 4.04 -16.55
C SER A 977 9.18 5.33 -15.89
N TRP A 978 8.52 6.18 -16.66
CA TRP A 978 8.00 7.48 -16.24
C TRP A 978 6.51 7.58 -16.54
N GLN A 979 5.73 8.00 -15.55
CA GLN A 979 4.33 8.40 -15.69
C GLN A 979 4.18 9.84 -15.19
N HIS A 980 3.45 10.67 -15.91
CA HIS A 980 3.20 12.08 -15.58
C HIS A 980 1.73 12.27 -15.23
N LEU A 981 1.48 12.93 -14.10
CA LEU A 981 0.16 13.32 -13.61
C LEU A 981 0.11 14.86 -13.47
N VAL A 982 -0.94 15.49 -13.99
CA VAL A 982 -1.14 16.94 -13.97
C VAL A 982 -2.53 17.28 -13.44
N HIS A 983 -2.58 17.88 -12.27
CA HIS A 983 -3.79 18.45 -11.70
C HIS A 983 -4.03 19.87 -12.25
N HIS A 984 -5.28 20.30 -12.35
CA HIS A 984 -5.63 21.54 -13.05
C HIS A 984 -5.51 22.80 -12.19
N THR A 985 -5.81 22.67 -10.90
CA THR A 985 -5.42 23.64 -9.88
C THR A 985 -4.09 23.22 -9.25
N THR A 986 -3.52 24.13 -8.49
CA THR A 986 -2.55 23.84 -7.43
C THR A 986 -3.18 22.99 -6.33
N VAL A 987 -2.36 22.34 -5.49
CA VAL A 987 -2.79 21.64 -4.27
C VAL A 987 -2.22 22.34 -3.03
N TYR A 988 -2.86 22.16 -1.87
CA TYR A 988 -2.44 22.82 -0.63
C TYR A 988 -1.01 22.46 -0.20
N ASP A 989 -0.65 21.17 -0.32
CA ASP A 989 0.66 20.65 0.08
C ASP A 989 1.46 20.18 -1.14
N PRO A 990 2.60 20.84 -1.49
CA PRO A 990 3.48 20.37 -2.54
C PRO A 990 4.26 19.11 -2.13
N ASP A 991 4.43 18.85 -0.83
CA ASP A 991 5.18 17.71 -0.27
C ASP A 991 4.33 16.45 -0.10
N LEU A 992 3.21 16.36 -0.84
CA LEU A 992 2.44 15.13 -1.05
C LEU A 992 2.43 14.79 -2.55
N PRO A 993 2.31 13.51 -2.93
CA PRO A 993 2.10 13.14 -4.32
C PRO A 993 0.70 13.56 -4.79
N LEU A 994 0.59 13.98 -6.06
CA LEU A 994 -0.70 14.03 -6.73
C LEU A 994 -1.30 12.64 -6.84
N ALA A 995 -2.62 12.57 -6.73
CA ALA A 995 -3.39 11.37 -7.00
C ALA A 995 -4.69 11.66 -7.79
N LEU A 996 -5.22 12.89 -7.70
CA LEU A 996 -6.16 13.47 -8.66
C LEU A 996 -5.42 14.17 -9.81
N GLY A 997 -6.10 14.32 -10.94
CA GLY A 997 -5.56 14.93 -12.16
C GLY A 997 -5.49 13.98 -13.36
N MET A 998 -5.06 14.53 -14.49
CA MET A 998 -4.94 13.81 -15.76
C MET A 998 -3.57 13.14 -15.86
N ARG A 999 -3.53 11.84 -16.17
CA ARG A 999 -2.32 11.00 -16.26
C ARG A 999 -2.05 10.50 -17.68
N ASP A 1000 -0.79 10.18 -17.97
CA ASP A 1000 -0.41 9.39 -19.15
C ASP A 1000 -0.25 7.89 -18.82
N THR A 1001 0.04 7.10 -19.85
CA THR A 1001 0.51 5.71 -19.73
C THR A 1001 2.00 5.69 -19.39
N PRO A 1002 2.46 4.88 -18.41
CA PRO A 1002 3.88 4.77 -18.06
C PRO A 1002 4.76 4.41 -19.28
N ARG A 1003 5.87 5.13 -19.46
CA ARG A 1003 6.74 5.03 -20.65
C ARG A 1003 8.21 5.26 -20.32
N THR A 1004 9.10 4.55 -21.02
CA THR A 1004 10.54 4.83 -21.00
C THR A 1004 10.92 5.87 -22.05
N TYR A 1005 11.85 6.76 -21.72
CA TYR A 1005 12.38 7.76 -22.66
C TYR A 1005 13.68 7.29 -23.31
N ARG A 1006 13.88 7.61 -24.60
CA ARG A 1006 15.14 7.36 -25.32
C ARG A 1006 16.01 8.61 -25.32
N ALA A 1007 17.30 8.42 -25.03
CA ALA A 1007 18.29 9.50 -24.98
C ALA A 1007 18.44 10.16 -26.37
N GLY A 1008 18.60 11.48 -26.40
CA GLY A 1008 18.74 12.23 -27.65
C GLY A 1008 17.42 12.50 -28.39
N THR A 1009 16.27 12.14 -27.83
CA THR A 1009 14.96 12.43 -28.43
C THR A 1009 14.44 13.81 -28.05
N THR A 1010 13.56 14.37 -28.88
CA THR A 1010 12.82 15.60 -28.59
C THR A 1010 11.34 15.37 -28.89
N ALA A 1011 10.47 15.72 -27.95
CA ALA A 1011 9.03 15.55 -28.05
C ALA A 1011 8.28 16.85 -27.75
N LYS A 1012 6.99 16.88 -28.11
CA LYS A 1012 6.03 17.91 -27.72
C LYS A 1012 4.88 17.23 -27.00
N GLU A 1013 4.32 17.95 -26.04
CA GLU A 1013 3.29 17.46 -25.14
C GLU A 1013 2.40 18.65 -24.74
N THR A 1014 1.10 18.44 -24.57
CA THR A 1014 0.16 19.52 -24.20
C THR A 1014 -0.87 18.99 -23.21
N TRP A 1015 -0.61 19.18 -21.93
CA TRP A 1015 -1.54 18.80 -20.87
C TRP A 1015 -2.78 19.67 -20.87
N GLN A 1016 -3.93 19.03 -20.69
CA GLN A 1016 -5.23 19.66 -20.53
C GLN A 1016 -5.62 20.48 -21.78
N GLY A 1017 -5.16 20.05 -22.96
CA GLY A 1017 -5.43 20.69 -24.23
C GLY A 1017 -6.87 20.50 -24.74
N ALA A 1018 -7.38 21.49 -25.48
CA ALA A 1018 -8.61 21.34 -26.25
C ALA A 1018 -8.47 20.15 -27.24
N VAL A 1019 -9.35 19.14 -27.27
CA VAL A 1019 -10.68 19.03 -26.65
C VAL A 1019 -10.69 18.00 -25.52
N VAL A 1020 -11.15 18.38 -24.32
CA VAL A 1020 -11.42 17.42 -23.24
C VAL A 1020 -12.80 16.78 -23.43
N ARG A 1021 -12.87 15.44 -23.44
CA ARG A 1021 -14.10 14.65 -23.63
C ARG A 1021 -13.98 13.22 -23.10
N PRO A 1022 -15.09 12.47 -22.94
CA PRO A 1022 -15.04 11.04 -22.71
C PRO A 1022 -14.43 10.28 -23.90
N SER A 1023 -13.45 9.42 -23.64
CA SER A 1023 -12.88 8.51 -24.65
C SER A 1023 -12.06 7.41 -23.99
N ILE A 1024 -11.98 6.24 -24.62
CA ILE A 1024 -10.97 5.22 -24.30
C ILE A 1024 -9.63 5.69 -24.92
N PRO A 1025 -8.55 5.85 -24.14
CA PRO A 1025 -7.24 6.21 -24.68
C PRO A 1025 -6.67 5.12 -25.60
N ALA A 1026 -5.83 5.51 -26.55
CA ALA A 1026 -4.97 4.54 -27.26
C ALA A 1026 -3.99 3.89 -26.27
N HIS A 1027 -3.65 2.62 -26.50
CA HIS A 1027 -2.74 1.85 -25.65
C HIS A 1027 -3.22 1.70 -24.18
N THR A 1028 -4.54 1.64 -23.94
CA THR A 1028 -5.09 1.30 -22.60
C THR A 1028 -4.78 -0.14 -22.21
N THR A 1029 -4.42 -0.34 -20.93
CA THR A 1029 -4.20 -1.66 -20.30
C THR A 1029 -5.48 -2.29 -19.78
N ASP A 1030 -6.51 -1.50 -19.46
CA ASP A 1030 -7.84 -1.95 -19.03
C ASP A 1030 -8.87 -1.56 -20.11
N PRO A 1031 -9.14 -2.44 -21.09
CA PRO A 1031 -10.06 -2.17 -22.19
C PRO A 1031 -11.53 -2.40 -21.81
N THR A 1032 -12.44 -1.75 -22.55
CA THR A 1032 -13.89 -1.93 -22.35
C THR A 1032 -14.37 -3.19 -23.07
N VAL A 1033 -14.76 -4.23 -22.33
CA VAL A 1033 -14.93 -5.60 -22.85
C VAL A 1033 -16.27 -6.24 -22.48
N ARG A 1034 -16.66 -7.28 -23.23
CA ARG A 1034 -17.69 -8.26 -22.89
C ARG A 1034 -17.03 -9.58 -22.50
N GLN A 1035 -17.57 -10.26 -21.51
CA GLN A 1035 -17.32 -11.69 -21.25
C GLN A 1035 -18.60 -12.30 -20.67
N GLY A 1036 -19.07 -13.44 -21.18
CA GLY A 1036 -20.29 -14.10 -20.71
C GLY A 1036 -21.50 -13.15 -20.62
N ASN A 1037 -22.06 -12.99 -19.43
CA ASN A 1037 -23.15 -12.07 -19.09
C ASN A 1037 -22.67 -10.69 -18.56
N VAL A 1038 -21.38 -10.33 -18.64
CA VAL A 1038 -20.84 -9.08 -18.07
C VAL A 1038 -20.25 -8.18 -19.16
N MET A 1039 -20.61 -6.89 -19.14
CA MET A 1039 -19.89 -5.80 -19.82
C MET A 1039 -19.05 -5.02 -18.81
N ARG A 1040 -17.73 -5.10 -18.94
CA ARG A 1040 -16.76 -4.30 -18.19
C ARG A 1040 -16.56 -2.96 -18.89
N LEU A 1041 -17.17 -1.90 -18.36
CA LEU A 1041 -17.01 -0.53 -18.85
C LEU A 1041 -15.79 0.12 -18.20
N ARG A 1042 -14.90 0.65 -19.03
CA ARG A 1042 -13.62 1.29 -18.66
C ARG A 1042 -13.37 2.48 -19.60
N ILE A 1043 -14.23 3.49 -19.48
CA ILE A 1043 -14.21 4.67 -20.37
C ILE A 1043 -13.93 5.91 -19.52
N PRO A 1044 -12.68 6.43 -19.54
CA PRO A 1044 -12.36 7.72 -18.92
C PRO A 1044 -13.29 8.83 -19.40
N GLU A 1045 -13.93 9.52 -18.46
CA GLU A 1045 -14.82 10.64 -18.74
C GLU A 1045 -14.08 11.90 -19.19
N PHE A 1046 -12.77 12.00 -18.91
CA PHE A 1046 -11.94 13.15 -19.21
C PHE A 1046 -10.64 12.75 -19.92
N THR A 1047 -10.58 12.91 -21.23
CA THR A 1047 -9.37 12.73 -22.05
C THR A 1047 -9.09 13.98 -22.88
N ASP A 1048 -7.86 14.50 -22.88
CA ASP A 1048 -7.46 15.66 -23.68
C ASP A 1048 -7.02 15.27 -25.11
N SER A 1049 -6.70 16.25 -25.96
CA SER A 1049 -6.35 15.98 -27.37
C SER A 1049 -5.04 15.21 -27.60
N GLN A 1050 -4.23 14.94 -26.57
CA GLN A 1050 -3.03 14.11 -26.70
C GLN A 1050 -3.38 12.60 -26.60
N PRO A 1051 -2.65 11.73 -27.33
CA PRO A 1051 -2.74 10.29 -27.12
C PRO A 1051 -2.34 9.91 -25.69
N GLY A 1052 -3.14 9.06 -25.04
CA GLY A 1052 -2.81 8.49 -23.72
C GLY A 1052 -3.12 9.37 -22.50
N HIS A 1053 -3.53 10.63 -22.66
CA HIS A 1053 -3.87 11.52 -21.54
C HIS A 1053 -5.32 11.28 -21.04
N TRP A 1054 -5.50 10.93 -19.76
CA TRP A 1054 -6.84 10.64 -19.22
C TRP A 1054 -7.03 10.84 -17.71
N SER A 1055 -8.29 10.97 -17.28
CA SER A 1055 -8.75 10.78 -15.90
C SER A 1055 -10.20 10.29 -15.87
N ARG A 1056 -10.61 9.67 -14.76
CA ARG A 1056 -11.97 9.12 -14.53
C ARG A 1056 -12.72 9.90 -13.45
N TYR A 1057 -14.04 9.96 -13.51
CA TYR A 1057 -14.85 10.50 -12.42
C TYR A 1057 -14.82 9.57 -11.20
N LEU A 1058 -14.90 10.18 -10.02
CA LEU A 1058 -14.67 9.58 -8.72
C LEU A 1058 -15.62 10.28 -7.73
N PRO A 1059 -16.65 9.61 -7.18
CA PRO A 1059 -17.77 10.31 -6.53
C PRO A 1059 -17.40 11.09 -5.26
N ASP A 1060 -16.55 10.53 -4.41
CA ASP A 1060 -16.49 10.93 -2.99
C ASP A 1060 -15.48 12.07 -2.74
N ASP A 1061 -14.35 12.08 -3.46
CA ASP A 1061 -13.27 13.08 -3.28
C ASP A 1061 -13.19 14.15 -4.39
N GLY A 1062 -14.31 14.44 -5.07
CA GLY A 1062 -14.44 15.60 -5.97
C GLY A 1062 -14.11 15.38 -7.46
N GLY A 1063 -13.80 14.15 -7.89
CA GLY A 1063 -13.70 13.76 -9.29
C GLY A 1063 -12.33 13.97 -9.95
N GLY A 1064 -12.02 13.16 -10.99
CA GLY A 1064 -10.66 12.99 -11.49
C GLY A 1064 -9.94 14.20 -12.10
N ILE A 1065 -10.64 15.28 -12.42
CA ILE A 1065 -10.05 16.60 -12.72
C ILE A 1065 -10.77 17.74 -11.99
N GLY A 1066 -11.46 17.43 -10.88
CA GLY A 1066 -12.22 18.38 -10.06
C GLY A 1066 -11.46 18.86 -8.82
N THR A 1067 -12.14 19.61 -7.96
CA THR A 1067 -11.57 20.25 -6.77
C THR A 1067 -11.86 19.46 -5.49
N SER A 1068 -11.02 19.62 -4.46
CA SER A 1068 -11.21 18.98 -3.15
C SER A 1068 -12.56 19.34 -2.52
N SER A 1069 -13.07 18.44 -1.67
CA SER A 1069 -14.45 18.37 -1.14
C SER A 1069 -14.97 19.55 -0.30
N THR A 1070 -14.23 20.66 -0.22
CA THR A 1070 -14.55 21.84 0.61
C THR A 1070 -15.31 22.96 -0.10
N GLU A 1071 -15.41 22.93 -1.44
CA GLU A 1071 -16.15 23.94 -2.22
C GLU A 1071 -17.35 23.34 -2.98
N ALA A 1072 -18.45 24.10 -3.05
CA ALA A 1072 -19.76 23.64 -3.52
C ALA A 1072 -19.90 23.54 -5.07
N SER A 1073 -18.80 23.35 -5.80
CA SER A 1073 -18.78 23.23 -7.27
C SER A 1073 -18.40 21.81 -7.71
N HIS A 1074 -19.39 20.93 -7.79
CA HIS A 1074 -19.16 19.55 -8.20
C HIS A 1074 -19.09 19.42 -9.73
N ASP A 1075 -18.07 18.72 -10.21
CA ASP A 1075 -18.16 18.02 -11.50
C ASP A 1075 -19.15 16.85 -11.35
N THR A 1076 -19.88 16.53 -12.41
CA THR A 1076 -20.94 15.50 -12.37
C THR A 1076 -20.87 14.61 -13.60
N VAL A 1077 -21.17 13.33 -13.41
CA VAL A 1077 -21.20 12.30 -14.45
C VAL A 1077 -22.47 11.46 -14.34
N SER A 1078 -22.96 11.00 -15.49
CA SER A 1078 -24.02 9.99 -15.59
C SER A 1078 -23.80 9.16 -16.85
N ALA A 1079 -24.04 7.85 -16.78
CA ALA A 1079 -23.94 6.93 -17.90
C ALA A 1079 -25.14 5.99 -17.94
N THR A 1080 -25.90 5.98 -19.03
CA THR A 1080 -27.10 5.15 -19.19
C THR A 1080 -26.86 4.11 -20.29
N LEU A 1081 -27.03 2.83 -19.95
CA LEU A 1081 -26.93 1.72 -20.90
C LEU A 1081 -28.33 1.27 -21.33
N TYR A 1082 -28.54 1.21 -22.65
CA TYR A 1082 -29.77 0.75 -23.29
C TYR A 1082 -29.52 -0.55 -24.07
N ARG A 1083 -30.48 -1.48 -24.04
CA ARG A 1083 -30.53 -2.71 -24.86
C ARG A 1083 -31.75 -2.66 -25.79
N ASP A 1084 -31.50 -2.75 -27.09
CA ASP A 1084 -32.49 -2.74 -28.18
C ASP A 1084 -33.52 -1.59 -28.11
N GLY A 1085 -33.11 -0.45 -27.53
CA GLY A 1085 -33.91 0.76 -27.36
C GLY A 1085 -34.51 0.95 -25.96
N THR A 1086 -34.63 -0.12 -25.17
CA THR A 1086 -35.08 -0.08 -23.77
C THR A 1086 -33.91 0.25 -22.85
N GLU A 1087 -34.17 0.99 -21.77
CA GLU A 1087 -33.18 1.26 -20.72
C GLU A 1087 -32.88 -0.02 -19.93
N LEU A 1088 -31.60 -0.28 -19.65
CA LEU A 1088 -31.15 -1.48 -18.93
C LEU A 1088 -30.60 -1.13 -17.54
N THR A 1089 -29.78 -0.08 -17.45
CA THR A 1089 -29.28 0.44 -16.18
C THR A 1089 -28.79 1.89 -16.31
N ASP A 1090 -28.84 2.62 -15.19
CA ASP A 1090 -28.31 3.96 -15.01
C ASP A 1090 -27.12 3.90 -14.03
N LEU A 1091 -26.03 4.57 -14.37
CA LEU A 1091 -24.74 4.49 -13.66
C LEU A 1091 -24.21 5.91 -13.35
N ASN A 1092 -23.48 6.05 -12.26
CA ASN A 1092 -22.80 7.30 -11.85
C ASN A 1092 -21.43 7.51 -12.53
N THR A 1093 -20.90 6.50 -13.25
CA THR A 1093 -19.63 6.53 -14.00
C THR A 1093 -19.70 5.56 -15.19
N ALA A 1094 -18.80 5.70 -16.16
CA ALA A 1094 -18.56 4.68 -17.19
C ALA A 1094 -17.40 3.72 -16.80
N TRP A 1095 -17.21 3.51 -15.49
CA TRP A 1095 -16.17 2.68 -14.88
C TRP A 1095 -16.79 1.58 -13.98
N SER A 1096 -17.57 0.69 -14.57
CA SER A 1096 -18.36 -0.33 -13.85
C SER A 1096 -18.44 -1.64 -14.63
N ASP A 1097 -18.56 -2.76 -13.93
CA ASP A 1097 -18.91 -4.05 -14.53
C ASP A 1097 -20.43 -4.22 -14.44
N VAL A 1098 -21.08 -4.50 -15.57
CA VAL A 1098 -22.55 -4.43 -15.74
C VAL A 1098 -23.06 -5.76 -16.25
N GLU A 1099 -24.01 -6.38 -15.53
CA GLU A 1099 -24.69 -7.57 -16.02
C GLU A 1099 -25.63 -7.26 -17.20
N VAL A 1100 -25.58 -8.12 -18.21
CA VAL A 1100 -26.26 -7.99 -19.50
C VAL A 1100 -26.71 -9.38 -19.98
N PRO A 1101 -27.94 -9.52 -20.51
CA PRO A 1101 -28.43 -10.80 -21.01
C PRO A 1101 -27.50 -11.43 -22.07
N THR A 1102 -27.53 -12.76 -22.13
CA THR A 1102 -26.65 -13.57 -22.99
C THR A 1102 -27.09 -13.64 -24.45
N ASP A 1103 -28.24 -13.10 -24.87
CA ASP A 1103 -28.57 -13.03 -26.29
C ASP A 1103 -27.86 -11.86 -27.01
N PRO A 1104 -27.34 -12.06 -28.23
CA PRO A 1104 -26.83 -10.99 -29.09
C PRO A 1104 -27.83 -9.86 -29.30
N ALA A 1105 -27.45 -8.64 -28.94
CA ALA A 1105 -28.33 -7.47 -28.91
C ALA A 1105 -27.63 -6.19 -29.42
N ASN A 1106 -28.43 -5.18 -29.76
CA ASN A 1106 -27.93 -3.84 -30.03
C ASN A 1106 -27.89 -3.06 -28.72
N TYR A 1107 -26.78 -2.38 -28.46
CA TYR A 1107 -26.59 -1.60 -27.25
C TYR A 1107 -26.33 -0.14 -27.59
N ARG A 1108 -26.86 0.77 -26.76
CA ARG A 1108 -26.53 2.19 -26.81
C ARG A 1108 -26.07 2.62 -25.43
N LEU A 1109 -24.86 3.17 -25.34
CA LEU A 1109 -24.33 3.76 -24.10
C LEU A 1109 -24.31 5.28 -24.29
N GLU A 1110 -25.02 6.02 -23.43
CA GLU A 1110 -24.93 7.47 -23.38
C GLU A 1110 -24.20 7.91 -22.10
N LEU A 1111 -23.13 8.69 -22.26
CA LEU A 1111 -22.28 9.19 -21.18
C LEU A 1111 -22.28 10.73 -21.22
N ARG A 1112 -22.64 11.35 -20.10
CA ARG A 1112 -22.71 12.81 -19.94
C ARG A 1112 -21.75 13.26 -18.84
N THR A 1113 -21.11 14.40 -19.06
CA THR A 1113 -20.35 15.12 -18.03
C THR A 1113 -20.81 16.57 -17.95
N SER A 1114 -20.78 17.17 -16.76
CA SER A 1114 -21.05 18.59 -16.56
C SER A 1114 -20.13 19.15 -15.48
N ARG A 1115 -19.51 20.29 -15.76
CA ARG A 1115 -18.52 20.96 -14.91
C ARG A 1115 -19.02 22.33 -14.45
N THR A 1116 -18.74 22.67 -13.19
CA THR A 1116 -19.27 23.89 -12.56
C THR A 1116 -18.22 24.76 -11.84
N SER A 1117 -17.00 24.26 -11.65
CA SER A 1117 -15.89 25.02 -11.03
C SER A 1117 -15.56 26.31 -11.82
N PRO A 1118 -15.24 27.43 -11.13
CA PRO A 1118 -14.77 28.64 -11.78
C PRO A 1118 -13.37 28.50 -12.40
N ASP A 1119 -12.56 27.54 -11.95
CA ASP A 1119 -11.16 27.39 -12.36
C ASP A 1119 -10.97 26.75 -13.74
N TRP A 1120 -12.04 26.25 -14.36
CA TRP A 1120 -11.97 25.62 -15.68
C TRP A 1120 -13.15 26.02 -16.58
N HIS A 1121 -12.84 26.65 -17.72
CA HIS A 1121 -13.83 27.25 -18.61
C HIS A 1121 -14.21 26.40 -19.85
N TYR A 1122 -13.42 25.37 -20.16
CA TYR A 1122 -13.55 24.56 -21.38
C TYR A 1122 -14.26 23.21 -21.13
N ALA A 1123 -14.76 22.56 -22.18
CA ALA A 1123 -15.44 21.25 -22.08
C ALA A 1123 -16.53 21.20 -20.99
N SER A 1124 -17.20 22.33 -20.74
CA SER A 1124 -18.01 22.53 -19.52
C SER A 1124 -19.22 21.61 -19.43
N LYS A 1125 -19.68 21.07 -20.56
CA LYS A 1125 -20.59 19.92 -20.64
C LYS A 1125 -20.22 19.02 -21.81
N THR A 1126 -20.35 17.72 -21.64
CA THR A 1126 -20.20 16.75 -22.73
C THR A 1126 -21.39 15.79 -22.80
N THR A 1127 -21.62 15.23 -23.98
CA THR A 1127 -22.56 14.12 -24.19
C THR A 1127 -22.01 13.25 -25.29
N THR A 1128 -21.64 12.01 -24.95
CA THR A 1128 -21.10 11.02 -25.88
C THR A 1128 -22.04 9.83 -25.92
N THR A 1129 -22.64 9.55 -27.08
CA THR A 1129 -23.52 8.40 -27.29
C THR A 1129 -22.83 7.43 -28.24
N TRP A 1130 -22.56 6.22 -27.78
CA TRP A 1130 -22.18 5.08 -28.63
C TRP A 1130 -23.41 4.25 -28.96
N SER A 1131 -23.45 3.69 -30.17
CA SER A 1131 -24.39 2.62 -30.54
C SER A 1131 -23.63 1.51 -31.25
N PHE A 1132 -23.73 0.28 -30.74
CA PHE A 1132 -22.91 -0.86 -31.13
C PHE A 1132 -23.69 -2.18 -31.00
N ARG A 1133 -23.15 -3.27 -31.54
CA ARG A 1133 -23.70 -4.62 -31.35
C ARG A 1133 -22.76 -5.45 -30.48
N SER A 1134 -23.31 -6.30 -29.62
CA SER A 1134 -22.52 -7.21 -28.78
C SER A 1134 -23.22 -8.56 -28.63
N SER A 1135 -22.41 -9.60 -28.46
CA SER A 1135 -22.77 -11.00 -28.20
C SER A 1135 -21.95 -11.49 -26.99
N PRO A 1136 -22.38 -12.52 -26.24
CA PRO A 1136 -21.54 -13.14 -25.21
C PRO A 1136 -20.28 -13.75 -25.83
N THR A 1137 -19.21 -13.82 -25.04
CA THR A 1137 -17.92 -14.40 -25.43
C THR A 1137 -17.28 -15.09 -24.22
N ASP A 1138 -16.68 -16.26 -24.41
CA ASP A 1138 -16.08 -17.05 -23.31
C ASP A 1138 -14.88 -16.33 -22.67
N LYS A 1139 -14.22 -15.48 -23.46
CA LYS A 1139 -13.07 -14.65 -23.07
C LYS A 1139 -13.40 -13.15 -23.17
N PRO A 1140 -12.72 -12.29 -22.40
CA PRO A 1140 -12.82 -10.83 -22.54
C PRO A 1140 -12.60 -10.40 -24.00
N THR A 1141 -13.62 -9.80 -24.60
CA THR A 1141 -13.62 -9.37 -26.00
C THR A 1141 -14.00 -7.89 -26.09
N ALA A 1142 -13.18 -7.10 -26.78
CA ALA A 1142 -13.31 -5.66 -26.87
C ALA A 1142 -14.63 -5.22 -27.54
N LEU A 1143 -15.39 -4.35 -26.86
CA LEU A 1143 -16.59 -3.74 -27.45
C LEU A 1143 -16.22 -2.80 -28.61
N PRO A 1144 -16.96 -2.79 -29.74
CA PRO A 1144 -16.65 -1.95 -30.89
C PRO A 1144 -17.13 -0.49 -30.69
N LEU A 1145 -16.57 0.17 -29.68
CA LEU A 1145 -16.86 1.56 -29.32
C LEU A 1145 -15.95 2.51 -30.10
N LEU A 1146 -16.49 3.17 -31.12
CA LEU A 1146 -15.76 4.18 -31.90
C LEU A 1146 -15.31 5.36 -31.03
N GLN A 1147 -14.07 5.78 -31.18
CA GLN A 1147 -13.46 6.92 -30.49
C GLN A 1147 -13.16 8.06 -31.47
N LEU A 1148 -13.08 9.29 -30.98
CA LEU A 1148 -12.80 10.48 -31.77
C LEU A 1148 -11.61 11.25 -31.18
N ASP A 1149 -10.56 11.40 -31.99
CA ASP A 1149 -9.36 12.18 -31.65
C ASP A 1149 -9.34 13.48 -32.45
N TYR A 1150 -9.02 14.59 -31.77
CA TYR A 1150 -9.16 15.95 -32.30
C TYR A 1150 -7.82 16.67 -32.33
N ALA A 1151 -7.33 17.07 -33.50
CA ALA A 1151 -6.22 18.01 -33.62
C ALA A 1151 -6.76 19.41 -33.98
N VAL A 1152 -6.88 20.27 -32.96
CA VAL A 1152 -7.33 21.66 -33.06
C VAL A 1152 -6.11 22.59 -33.06
N PRO A 1153 -6.02 23.60 -33.94
CA PRO A 1153 -4.89 24.54 -33.98
C PRO A 1153 -5.03 25.65 -32.92
N VAL A 1154 -4.98 25.27 -31.64
CA VAL A 1154 -4.98 26.17 -30.48
C VAL A 1154 -3.57 26.63 -30.08
N ASP A 1155 -3.50 27.77 -29.40
CA ASP A 1155 -2.35 28.20 -28.60
C ASP A 1155 -2.35 27.61 -27.18
N ALA A 1156 -1.36 27.98 -26.35
CA ALA A 1156 -1.22 27.53 -24.97
C ALA A 1156 -2.37 27.97 -24.03
N HIS A 1157 -3.30 28.83 -24.48
CA HIS A 1157 -4.50 29.24 -23.74
C HIS A 1157 -5.77 28.59 -24.32
N ASN A 1158 -5.63 27.44 -25.00
CA ASN A 1158 -6.71 26.73 -25.70
C ASN A 1158 -7.49 27.64 -26.69
N THR A 1159 -6.83 28.66 -27.26
CA THR A 1159 -7.44 29.68 -28.13
C THR A 1159 -6.97 29.55 -29.58
N VAL A 1160 -7.92 29.60 -30.51
CA VAL A 1160 -7.70 29.69 -31.96
C VAL A 1160 -7.70 31.16 -32.38
N THR A 1161 -6.57 31.68 -32.88
CA THR A 1161 -6.38 33.11 -33.18
C THR A 1161 -6.29 33.43 -34.69
N GLY A 1162 -6.75 34.63 -35.08
CA GLY A 1162 -6.62 35.18 -36.43
C GLY A 1162 -7.92 35.22 -37.25
N LYS A 1163 -7.83 35.60 -38.53
CA LYS A 1163 -9.00 35.93 -39.38
C LYS A 1163 -9.45 34.79 -40.30
N GLY A 1164 -10.70 34.81 -40.76
CA GLY A 1164 -11.22 33.88 -41.77
C GLY A 1164 -11.65 32.50 -41.23
N TYR A 1165 -11.16 31.43 -41.86
CA TYR A 1165 -11.47 30.03 -41.52
C TYR A 1165 -10.30 29.35 -40.82
N TYR A 1166 -10.57 28.25 -40.13
CA TYR A 1166 -9.55 27.33 -39.60
C TYR A 1166 -9.96 25.87 -39.86
N GLY A 1167 -8.99 24.97 -39.89
CA GLY A 1167 -9.22 23.54 -40.09
C GLY A 1167 -8.94 22.75 -38.82
N VAL A 1168 -9.84 21.83 -38.46
CA VAL A 1168 -9.64 20.84 -37.40
C VAL A 1168 -9.52 19.46 -38.06
N ILE A 1169 -8.56 18.64 -37.62
CA ILE A 1169 -8.50 17.23 -38.02
C ILE A 1169 -9.22 16.40 -36.97
N ILE A 1170 -10.06 15.47 -37.41
CA ILE A 1170 -10.79 14.53 -36.56
C ILE A 1170 -10.57 13.13 -37.11
N THR A 1171 -10.04 12.22 -36.30
CA THR A 1171 -9.81 10.82 -36.69
C THR A 1171 -10.74 9.92 -35.89
N ALA A 1172 -11.37 8.95 -36.58
CA ALA A 1172 -12.17 7.91 -35.94
C ALA A 1172 -11.37 6.61 -35.82
N ARG A 1173 -11.31 6.04 -34.62
CA ARG A 1173 -10.62 4.76 -34.32
C ARG A 1173 -11.50 3.84 -33.48
N ALA A 1174 -11.07 2.61 -33.28
CA ALA A 1174 -11.56 1.73 -32.21
C ALA A 1174 -10.62 1.83 -30.98
N GLN A 1175 -10.89 1.04 -29.94
CA GLN A 1175 -9.86 0.67 -28.96
C GLN A 1175 -8.92 -0.38 -29.56
N ASP A 1176 -7.66 -0.41 -29.13
CA ASP A 1176 -6.56 -1.19 -29.73
C ASP A 1176 -6.85 -2.69 -29.89
N GLN A 1177 -7.66 -3.26 -28.97
CA GLN A 1177 -8.03 -4.68 -28.94
C GLN A 1177 -9.26 -5.01 -29.81
N ALA A 1178 -9.85 -4.03 -30.49
CA ALA A 1178 -10.99 -4.20 -31.38
C ALA A 1178 -10.60 -3.95 -32.86
N PRO A 1179 -11.34 -4.51 -33.85
CA PRO A 1179 -11.10 -4.23 -35.27
C PRO A 1179 -11.17 -2.73 -35.59
N ALA A 1180 -10.23 -2.24 -36.39
CA ALA A 1180 -10.23 -0.86 -36.84
C ALA A 1180 -11.48 -0.54 -37.69
N PRO A 1181 -12.05 0.68 -37.58
CA PRO A 1181 -13.21 1.05 -38.39
C PRO A 1181 -12.85 1.15 -39.88
N HIS A 1182 -13.81 0.81 -40.73
CA HIS A 1182 -13.66 0.87 -42.19
C HIS A 1182 -14.81 1.65 -42.83
N HIS A 1183 -14.51 2.40 -43.90
CA HIS A 1183 -15.43 3.28 -44.64
C HIS A 1183 -16.26 4.23 -43.74
N THR A 1184 -15.62 4.80 -42.71
CA THR A 1184 -16.27 5.70 -41.77
C THR A 1184 -16.93 6.88 -42.48
N LYS A 1185 -18.19 7.16 -42.16
CA LYS A 1185 -18.90 8.38 -42.56
C LYS A 1185 -18.88 9.34 -41.38
N MET A 1186 -18.55 10.62 -41.60
CA MET A 1186 -18.49 11.63 -40.55
C MET A 1186 -19.33 12.88 -40.89
N ARG A 1187 -20.02 13.42 -39.89
CA ARG A 1187 -20.63 14.76 -39.88
C ARG A 1187 -20.04 15.55 -38.70
N VAL A 1188 -19.74 16.82 -38.95
CA VAL A 1188 -19.21 17.77 -37.95
C VAL A 1188 -20.08 19.01 -37.99
N GLU A 1189 -20.52 19.46 -36.81
CA GLU A 1189 -21.34 20.64 -36.61
C GLU A 1189 -20.70 21.54 -35.54
N ILE A 1190 -20.84 22.85 -35.69
CA ILE A 1190 -20.31 23.84 -34.75
C ILE A 1190 -21.36 24.91 -34.38
N SER A 1191 -21.27 25.35 -33.14
CA SER A 1191 -22.00 26.45 -32.51
C SER A 1191 -21.01 27.43 -31.88
N TYR A 1192 -21.38 28.72 -31.82
CA TYR A 1192 -20.66 29.76 -31.06
C TYR A 1192 -21.55 30.43 -29.99
N ASP A 1193 -22.67 29.80 -29.65
CA ASP A 1193 -23.71 30.32 -28.74
C ASP A 1193 -24.14 29.29 -27.67
N ASP A 1194 -23.18 28.46 -27.25
CA ASP A 1194 -23.29 27.33 -26.31
C ASP A 1194 -24.27 26.21 -26.75
N GLY A 1195 -24.48 26.06 -28.06
CA GLY A 1195 -25.26 24.97 -28.67
C GLY A 1195 -26.68 25.35 -29.07
N ARG A 1196 -27.04 26.64 -29.13
CA ARG A 1196 -28.38 27.11 -29.52
C ARG A 1196 -28.58 27.10 -31.04
N THR A 1197 -27.59 27.55 -31.81
CA THR A 1197 -27.59 27.47 -33.28
C THR A 1197 -26.40 26.66 -33.79
N TRP A 1198 -26.63 25.84 -34.83
CA TRP A 1198 -25.67 24.88 -35.35
C TRP A 1198 -25.42 25.13 -36.84
N ARG A 1199 -24.16 24.93 -37.27
CA ARG A 1199 -23.75 24.94 -38.68
C ARG A 1199 -22.98 23.65 -38.97
N THR A 1200 -23.36 22.90 -40.00
CA THR A 1200 -22.53 21.80 -40.51
C THR A 1200 -21.26 22.38 -41.13
N ALA A 1201 -20.12 21.74 -40.88
CA ALA A 1201 -18.82 22.11 -41.45
C ALA A 1201 -18.58 21.43 -42.81
N ASP A 1202 -17.79 22.05 -43.68
CA ASP A 1202 -17.28 21.40 -44.89
C ASP A 1202 -16.19 20.39 -44.51
N ILE A 1203 -16.33 19.14 -44.95
CA ILE A 1203 -15.43 18.03 -44.58
C ILE A 1203 -14.74 17.47 -45.82
N SER A 1204 -13.42 17.32 -45.76
CA SER A 1204 -12.65 16.52 -46.72
C SER A 1204 -12.03 15.30 -46.03
N ASP A 1205 -12.25 14.11 -46.58
CA ASP A 1205 -11.55 12.88 -46.21
C ASP A 1205 -10.04 13.01 -46.50
N ARG A 1206 -9.20 12.39 -45.67
CA ARG A 1206 -7.73 12.33 -45.82
C ARG A 1206 -7.21 10.89 -45.90
N GLY A 1207 -8.09 9.90 -45.92
CA GLY A 1207 -7.78 8.49 -45.74
C GLY A 1207 -7.61 8.10 -44.28
N GLN A 1208 -7.47 6.80 -44.02
CA GLN A 1208 -7.21 6.24 -42.68
C GLN A 1208 -8.24 6.67 -41.60
N ASN A 1209 -9.50 6.88 -42.00
CA ASN A 1209 -10.59 7.41 -41.15
C ASN A 1209 -10.31 8.80 -40.54
N SER A 1210 -9.41 9.58 -41.15
CA SER A 1210 -9.07 10.94 -40.74
C SER A 1210 -9.71 11.98 -41.66
N PHE A 1211 -10.38 12.96 -41.07
CA PHE A 1211 -11.19 13.96 -41.76
C PHE A 1211 -10.74 15.37 -41.39
N ARG A 1212 -10.76 16.30 -42.35
CA ARG A 1212 -10.55 17.74 -42.09
C ARG A 1212 -11.87 18.48 -42.17
N ALA A 1213 -12.34 18.98 -41.03
CA ALA A 1213 -13.47 19.90 -40.97
C ALA A 1213 -12.97 21.35 -41.11
N THR A 1214 -13.58 22.13 -42.00
CA THR A 1214 -13.29 23.56 -42.20
C THR A 1214 -14.35 24.40 -41.50
N LEU A 1215 -13.91 25.27 -40.59
CA LEU A 1215 -14.77 25.97 -39.64
C LEU A 1215 -14.65 27.49 -39.82
N ASN A 1216 -15.80 28.17 -39.94
CA ASN A 1216 -15.84 29.63 -39.99
C ASN A 1216 -15.60 30.23 -38.61
N ARG A 1217 -14.90 31.36 -38.52
CA ARG A 1217 -14.83 32.16 -37.27
C ARG A 1217 -16.07 33.05 -37.11
N PRO A 1218 -16.46 33.44 -35.89
CA PRO A 1218 -17.49 34.46 -35.68
C PRO A 1218 -16.97 35.85 -36.04
N HIS A 1219 -17.84 36.75 -36.51
CA HIS A 1219 -17.47 38.08 -37.01
C HIS A 1219 -17.35 39.18 -35.93
N HIS A 1220 -17.39 38.83 -34.65
CA HIS A 1220 -17.43 39.80 -33.55
C HIS A 1220 -16.03 40.34 -33.22
N SER A 1221 -15.87 41.65 -33.24
CA SER A 1221 -14.61 42.33 -32.93
C SER A 1221 -14.30 42.34 -31.43
N GLY A 1222 -13.18 41.75 -31.02
CA GLY A 1222 -12.59 41.91 -29.68
C GLY A 1222 -13.10 40.97 -28.58
N ALA A 1223 -14.26 40.34 -28.74
CA ALA A 1223 -14.77 39.37 -27.77
C ALA A 1223 -14.17 37.97 -27.99
N THR A 1224 -13.88 37.24 -26.92
CA THR A 1224 -13.55 35.80 -27.01
C THR A 1224 -14.85 35.02 -27.12
N ALA A 1225 -14.97 34.18 -28.15
CA ALA A 1225 -16.12 33.28 -28.33
C ALA A 1225 -15.70 31.82 -28.07
N TYR A 1226 -16.62 30.98 -27.62
CA TYR A 1226 -16.34 29.56 -27.37
C TYR A 1226 -16.96 28.69 -28.47
N ALA A 1227 -16.16 27.79 -29.04
CA ALA A 1227 -16.63 26.79 -29.98
C ALA A 1227 -17.31 25.64 -29.23
N THR A 1228 -18.57 25.36 -29.54
CA THR A 1228 -19.28 24.16 -29.09
C THR A 1228 -19.40 23.23 -30.30
N VAL A 1229 -18.80 22.05 -30.23
CA VAL A 1229 -18.68 21.12 -31.37
C VAL A 1229 -19.55 19.89 -31.17
N ARG A 1230 -20.10 19.37 -32.27
CA ARG A 1230 -20.76 18.08 -32.33
C ARG A 1230 -20.21 17.28 -33.50
N VAL A 1231 -19.84 16.04 -33.25
CA VAL A 1231 -19.39 15.09 -34.28
C VAL A 1231 -20.31 13.87 -34.25
N THR A 1232 -20.65 13.35 -35.40
CA THR A 1232 -21.28 12.03 -35.55
C THR A 1232 -20.47 11.22 -36.54
N ALA A 1233 -20.05 10.02 -36.16
CA ALA A 1233 -19.32 9.09 -37.02
C ALA A 1233 -19.96 7.70 -36.98
N GLN A 1234 -19.95 6.99 -38.11
CA GLN A 1234 -20.46 5.62 -38.25
C GLN A 1234 -19.58 4.80 -39.20
N ASP A 1235 -19.26 3.56 -38.85
CA ASP A 1235 -18.46 2.64 -39.68
C ASP A 1235 -19.34 1.76 -40.62
N ALA A 1236 -18.68 0.94 -41.45
CA ALA A 1236 -19.35 0.00 -42.36
C ALA A 1236 -20.12 -1.14 -41.66
N ALA A 1237 -19.81 -1.46 -40.40
CA ALA A 1237 -20.50 -2.47 -39.62
C ALA A 1237 -21.74 -1.91 -38.87
N GLY A 1238 -21.92 -0.58 -38.92
CA GLY A 1238 -23.05 0.13 -38.34
C GLY A 1238 -22.78 0.71 -36.96
N HIS A 1239 -21.61 0.43 -36.35
CA HIS A 1239 -21.21 1.03 -35.08
C HIS A 1239 -21.10 2.54 -35.23
N SER A 1240 -21.53 3.31 -34.23
CA SER A 1240 -21.54 4.76 -34.31
C SER A 1240 -21.22 5.45 -32.99
N ILE A 1241 -20.69 6.66 -33.10
CA ILE A 1241 -20.49 7.61 -32.00
C ILE A 1241 -21.11 8.95 -32.38
N ARG A 1242 -21.84 9.56 -31.45
CA ARG A 1242 -22.28 10.96 -31.50
C ARG A 1242 -21.78 11.68 -30.26
N GLN A 1243 -20.83 12.59 -30.44
CA GLN A 1243 -20.17 13.31 -29.36
C GLN A 1243 -20.43 14.81 -29.47
N THR A 1244 -20.92 15.44 -28.40
CA THR A 1244 -21.07 16.89 -28.27
C THR A 1244 -20.19 17.37 -27.13
N VAL A 1245 -19.41 18.44 -27.35
CA VAL A 1245 -18.57 19.09 -26.33
C VAL A 1245 -18.87 20.58 -26.34
N HIS A 1246 -19.41 21.09 -25.24
CA HIS A 1246 -19.66 22.51 -25.03
C HIS A 1246 -18.35 23.21 -24.65
N ARG A 1247 -18.08 24.36 -25.28
CA ARG A 1247 -16.84 25.14 -25.09
C ARG A 1247 -15.57 24.30 -25.27
N ALA A 1248 -15.51 23.55 -26.37
CA ALA A 1248 -14.40 22.68 -26.73
C ALA A 1248 -13.05 23.43 -26.92
N TRP A 1249 -13.09 24.68 -27.37
CA TRP A 1249 -11.95 25.62 -27.43
C TRP A 1249 -12.45 27.08 -27.52
N ALA A 1250 -11.55 28.05 -27.34
CA ALA A 1250 -11.82 29.48 -27.52
C ALA A 1250 -11.43 29.95 -28.94
N VAL A 1251 -12.05 31.02 -29.42
CA VAL A 1251 -11.75 31.67 -30.70
C VAL A 1251 -11.68 33.19 -30.49
N ARG A 1252 -10.63 33.83 -31.02
CA ARG A 1252 -10.41 35.28 -30.95
C ARG A 1252 -9.98 35.83 -32.33
N GLY A 1253 -10.68 36.86 -32.80
CA GLY A 1253 -10.52 37.44 -34.16
C GLY A 1253 -9.57 38.62 -34.26
#